data_AF-A0A2G3J5A8-F1
#
_entry.id   AF-A0A2G3J5A8-F1
#
_cell.length_a   1.000
_cell.length_b   1.000
_cell.length_c   1.000
_cell.angle_alpha   90.00
_cell.angle_beta   90.00
_cell.angle_gamma   90.00
#
_symmetry.space_group_name_H-M   'P 1'
#
loop_
_entity.id
_entity.type
_entity.pdbx_description
1 polymer ?
#
loop_
_entity_poly.entity_id
_entity_poly.type
_entity_poly.pdbx_seq_one_letter_code
_entity_poly.pdbx_strand_id
1 'polypeptide(L)'
;MNFNLSISGKISAALIMAFVLTENVSANGIVTGGDAAKQAQISTANNGAAVVNIVAPSASGLSHNQFKDFNVGTAGAVLNNSTIAGQSQLAGQLNANSQLGNQAAKVILNEVVSRNPSLLLGKQEIFGMAADYVLANPNGISCDGCGFINTPRASLLVGNANVQNGQIQSLETAKNNNLLQVKTGGAYGEKVLDLIAPRIDVRGNVLAKNAVNAVAGFNSVAFDHSVDSISGKMLSTSTAPTISGSLDSYYLGAIQAGRVNLISTAAGAGVNITGQVQGQEALNIESAGKLALNAAQLKGKTIALQAQDIESSGKISTKNTQDQSHDESWFIWKTGETDKKSASSKSSIERSSIQGDEVQIKASNTATLAATDIDSNNLNLSAARVNLDGQLLSNSESSSSNEWKNSWAYNKAESSSTEQQIGTRIKARNDVQISATAGDLNLKGSSIQAANQLELAASGNIALAGLTERDSKSDKGNRKNDGASLQTGSWDNSSSNERLVSTALQSGKSLIINAAGNIDATGAQINAGADSQIAAKGTLNIATQAIANSSQTQNQQKYWGGIGGGGEKNNGTDQSINVRSNINSAGKLSLIGEQGIRVNGSTVKAKQGAYAQATAGGVIIDSARDLSKTSVDQRNGTVFNITSSSNQSKSSVETNQASALQSDADLNIVSAQDIAIIGSNIKAKDQLSLAAKGNVDISSAANTETSKGTETKLEVNGYAKEQSDKQYRAGVRIEHTETKTDIEKTTNTGSAVSGGSISVNAGNDVAIKGSAPMLFTL
;
A
#
# COMPACT_ATOMS: atom_id res chain seq x y z
N MET A 1 -18.10 -5.84 -51.60
CA MET A 1 -16.97 -6.41 -50.82
C MET A 1 -17.00 -5.77 -49.45
N ASN A 2 -17.39 -6.53 -48.42
CA ASN A 2 -17.41 -6.07 -47.04
C ASN A 2 -16.03 -6.30 -46.42
N PHE A 3 -15.26 -5.23 -46.22
CA PHE A 3 -14.01 -5.31 -45.48
C PHE A 3 -14.31 -5.28 -43.98
N ASN A 4 -14.14 -6.42 -43.31
CA ASN A 4 -14.13 -6.50 -41.86
C ASN A 4 -12.75 -6.06 -41.35
N LEU A 5 -12.68 -4.88 -40.73
CA LEU A 5 -11.46 -4.40 -40.06
C LEU A 5 -11.21 -5.18 -38.77
N SER A 6 -9.93 -5.49 -38.50
CA SER A 6 -9.48 -6.11 -37.24
C SER A 6 -9.70 -5.19 -36.04
N ILE A 7 -9.71 -5.76 -34.82
CA ILE A 7 -9.88 -4.98 -33.56
C ILE A 7 -8.84 -3.85 -33.46
N SER A 8 -7.59 -4.09 -33.87
CA SER A 8 -6.54 -3.07 -33.93
C SER A 8 -6.82 -2.00 -35.00
N GLY A 9 -7.41 -2.38 -36.14
CA GLY A 9 -7.83 -1.43 -37.17
C GLY A 9 -9.00 -0.55 -36.73
N LYS A 10 -9.91 -1.08 -35.90
CA LYS A 10 -11.01 -0.31 -35.29
C LYS A 10 -10.50 0.66 -34.22
N ILE A 11 -9.47 0.28 -33.45
CA ILE A 11 -8.84 1.15 -32.45
C ILE A 11 -8.02 2.26 -33.12
N SER A 12 -7.26 1.96 -34.18
CA SER A 12 -6.54 3.01 -34.95
C SER A 12 -7.50 3.94 -35.68
N ALA A 13 -8.59 3.45 -36.25
CA ALA A 13 -9.61 4.30 -36.86
C ALA A 13 -10.37 5.16 -35.82
N ALA A 14 -10.59 4.64 -34.61
CA ALA A 14 -11.19 5.40 -33.50
C ALA A 14 -10.22 6.44 -32.91
N LEU A 15 -8.91 6.15 -32.84
CA LEU A 15 -7.89 7.12 -32.40
C LEU A 15 -7.64 8.22 -33.44
N ILE A 16 -7.71 7.92 -34.74
CA ILE A 16 -7.55 8.92 -35.80
C ILE A 16 -8.81 9.81 -35.92
N MET A 17 -10.02 9.27 -35.67
CA MET A 17 -11.24 10.09 -35.55
C MET A 17 -11.36 10.88 -34.23
N ALA A 18 -10.62 10.50 -33.18
CA ALA A 18 -10.53 11.28 -31.94
C ALA A 18 -9.48 12.42 -31.99
N PHE A 19 -8.58 12.42 -32.98
CA PHE A 19 -7.50 13.42 -33.11
C PHE A 19 -7.65 14.40 -34.28
N VAL A 20 -8.73 14.33 -35.07
CA VAL A 20 -8.98 15.27 -36.18
C VAL A 20 -10.39 15.84 -36.08
N LEU A 21 -10.63 16.67 -35.07
CA LEU A 21 -11.56 17.81 -35.08
C LEU A 21 -11.11 18.80 -33.98
N THR A 22 -9.93 19.41 -34.14
CA THR A 22 -9.67 20.71 -33.50
C THR A 22 -10.40 21.76 -34.34
N GLU A 23 -11.72 21.82 -34.18
CA GLU A 23 -12.40 23.08 -34.48
C GLU A 23 -11.89 24.08 -33.45
N ASN A 24 -11.15 25.08 -33.93
CA ASN A 24 -10.97 26.32 -33.19
C ASN A 24 -12.36 26.94 -33.07
N VAL A 25 -13.15 26.48 -32.10
CA VAL A 25 -14.34 27.21 -31.68
C VAL A 25 -13.79 28.43 -30.99
N SER A 26 -13.66 29.52 -31.77
CA SER A 26 -13.53 30.85 -31.23
C SER A 26 -14.76 31.09 -30.37
N ALA A 27 -14.64 30.85 -29.06
CA ALA A 27 -15.65 31.29 -28.13
C ALA A 27 -15.74 32.83 -28.28
N ASN A 28 -16.95 33.36 -28.49
CA ASN A 28 -17.17 34.80 -28.36
C ASN A 28 -16.61 35.24 -27.01
N GLY A 29 -15.97 36.41 -26.92
CA GLY A 29 -15.34 36.92 -25.70
C GLY A 29 -16.34 37.18 -24.55
N ILE A 30 -16.47 38.43 -24.13
CA ILE A 30 -17.51 38.81 -23.15
C ILE A 30 -18.63 39.51 -23.91
N VAL A 31 -19.87 39.00 -23.79
CA VAL A 31 -21.06 39.52 -24.46
C VAL A 31 -22.16 39.71 -23.42
N THR A 32 -22.64 40.95 -23.29
CA THR A 32 -23.74 41.31 -22.38
C THR A 32 -25.03 40.58 -22.74
N GLY A 33 -25.86 40.28 -21.75
CA GLY A 33 -27.16 39.66 -21.97
C GLY A 33 -28.07 39.80 -20.75
N GLY A 34 -29.30 39.27 -20.84
CA GLY A 34 -30.26 39.34 -19.74
C GLY A 34 -30.95 40.70 -19.59
N ASP A 35 -31.33 41.04 -18.36
CA ASP A 35 -32.11 42.23 -18.04
C ASP A 35 -31.35 43.52 -18.40
N ALA A 36 -32.02 44.49 -19.04
CA ALA A 36 -31.38 45.74 -19.48
C ALA A 36 -30.69 46.50 -18.33
N ALA A 37 -31.22 46.43 -17.10
CA ALA A 37 -30.64 47.06 -15.91
C ALA A 37 -29.38 46.35 -15.38
N LYS A 38 -29.07 45.14 -15.87
CA LYS A 38 -27.93 44.31 -15.46
C LYS A 38 -26.89 44.14 -16.59
N GLN A 39 -27.06 44.86 -17.71
CA GLN A 39 -26.12 44.81 -18.82
C GLN A 39 -24.97 45.79 -18.57
N ALA A 40 -23.77 45.24 -18.34
CA ALA A 40 -22.54 46.02 -18.21
C ALA A 40 -22.15 46.69 -19.54
N GLN A 41 -21.32 47.72 -19.51
CA GLN A 41 -20.72 48.26 -20.75
C GLN A 41 -19.39 47.57 -21.01
N ILE A 42 -19.26 46.94 -22.19
CA ILE A 42 -18.04 46.21 -22.57
C ILE A 42 -17.29 46.99 -23.65
N SER A 43 -15.99 47.14 -23.44
CA SER A 43 -15.05 47.67 -24.42
C SER A 43 -13.80 46.77 -24.46
N THR A 44 -12.90 47.01 -25.41
CA THR A 44 -11.64 46.28 -25.53
C THR A 44 -10.49 47.27 -25.46
N ALA A 45 -9.53 47.00 -24.58
CA ALA A 45 -8.31 47.79 -24.47
C ALA A 45 -7.37 47.54 -25.65
N ASN A 46 -6.39 48.43 -25.85
CA ASN A 46 -5.45 48.35 -26.99
C ASN A 46 -4.62 47.06 -27.03
N ASN A 47 -4.41 46.44 -25.88
CA ASN A 47 -3.69 45.17 -25.75
C ASN A 47 -4.60 43.93 -25.86
N GLY A 48 -5.88 44.11 -26.20
CA GLY A 48 -6.85 43.04 -26.38
C GLY A 48 -7.58 42.60 -25.11
N ALA A 49 -7.27 43.17 -23.94
CA ALA A 49 -7.99 42.86 -22.70
C ALA A 49 -9.42 43.42 -22.76
N ALA A 50 -10.41 42.63 -22.36
CA ALA A 50 -11.79 43.12 -22.25
C ALA A 50 -11.93 44.05 -21.03
N VAL A 51 -12.60 45.18 -21.16
CA VAL A 51 -12.91 46.11 -20.07
C VAL A 51 -14.42 46.15 -19.88
N VAL A 52 -14.86 45.66 -18.73
CA VAL A 52 -16.26 45.58 -18.30
C VAL A 52 -16.50 46.69 -17.28
N ASN A 53 -17.14 47.76 -17.72
CA ASN A 53 -17.72 48.75 -16.81
C ASN A 53 -18.99 48.14 -16.20
N ILE A 54 -18.83 47.62 -14.98
CA ILE A 54 -19.89 46.95 -14.23
C ILE A 54 -21.07 47.89 -13.97
N VAL A 55 -22.26 47.34 -13.81
CA VAL A 55 -23.47 48.11 -13.49
C VAL A 55 -23.39 48.70 -12.07
N ALA A 56 -24.18 49.75 -11.83
CA ALA A 56 -24.29 50.40 -10.52
C ALA A 56 -24.60 49.37 -9.41
N PRO A 57 -23.89 49.40 -8.27
CA PRO A 57 -24.15 48.47 -7.18
C PRO A 57 -25.48 48.76 -6.49
N SER A 58 -26.08 47.73 -5.90
CA SER A 58 -27.23 47.84 -5.00
C SER A 58 -26.88 48.64 -3.74
N ALA A 59 -27.89 49.04 -2.96
CA ALA A 59 -27.68 49.65 -1.63
C ALA A 59 -26.81 48.78 -0.71
N SER A 60 -26.86 47.47 -0.91
CA SER A 60 -26.08 46.49 -0.17
C SER A 60 -24.68 46.25 -0.74
N GLY A 61 -24.32 46.89 -1.86
CA GLY A 61 -23.00 46.83 -2.48
C GLY A 61 -22.80 45.75 -3.54
N LEU A 62 -23.85 45.08 -4.01
CA LEU A 62 -23.77 44.07 -5.08
C LEU A 62 -23.93 44.72 -6.45
N SER A 63 -22.94 44.57 -7.33
CA SER A 63 -23.10 44.81 -8.77
C SER A 63 -23.46 43.49 -9.44
N HIS A 64 -24.68 43.39 -9.98
CA HIS A 64 -25.20 42.17 -10.64
C HIS A 64 -25.17 42.35 -12.16
N ASN A 65 -24.21 41.71 -12.81
CA ASN A 65 -23.94 41.81 -14.23
C ASN A 65 -24.37 40.52 -14.94
N GLN A 66 -25.19 40.63 -15.98
CA GLN A 66 -25.68 39.49 -16.75
C GLN A 66 -25.06 39.42 -18.16
N PHE A 67 -24.74 38.20 -18.58
CA PHE A 67 -24.00 37.93 -19.81
C PHE A 67 -24.67 36.83 -20.62
N LYS A 68 -24.57 36.95 -21.95
CA LYS A 68 -24.84 35.84 -22.88
C LYS A 68 -23.62 34.94 -22.99
N ASP A 69 -22.43 35.53 -23.11
CA ASP A 69 -21.17 34.83 -23.16
C ASP A 69 -20.20 35.50 -22.18
N PHE A 70 -19.50 34.71 -21.39
CA PHE A 70 -18.45 35.21 -20.50
C PHE A 70 -17.22 34.31 -20.66
N ASN A 71 -16.36 34.68 -21.60
CA ASN A 71 -15.10 34.01 -21.87
C ASN A 71 -13.95 35.02 -21.77
N VAL A 72 -12.85 34.62 -21.12
CA VAL A 72 -11.68 35.46 -20.91
C VAL A 72 -10.52 34.87 -21.70
N GLY A 73 -10.01 35.62 -22.68
CA GLY A 73 -8.83 35.24 -23.44
C GLY A 73 -7.53 35.42 -22.65
N THR A 74 -6.40 35.08 -23.25
CA THR A 74 -5.07 35.19 -22.62
C THR A 74 -4.67 36.64 -22.29
N ALA A 75 -5.20 37.63 -23.01
CA ALA A 75 -5.03 39.05 -22.70
C ALA A 75 -5.72 39.48 -21.39
N GLY A 76 -6.65 38.68 -20.87
CA GLY A 76 -7.36 38.93 -19.63
C GLY A 76 -8.61 39.81 -19.77
N ALA A 77 -9.23 40.10 -18.63
CA ALA A 77 -10.39 40.98 -18.52
C ALA A 77 -10.31 41.87 -17.27
N VAL A 78 -10.85 43.08 -17.37
CA VAL A 78 -10.86 44.06 -16.29
C VAL A 78 -12.30 44.42 -15.96
N LEU A 79 -12.69 44.23 -14.70
CA LEU A 79 -13.95 44.71 -14.14
C LEU A 79 -13.67 46.08 -13.52
N ASN A 80 -14.17 47.14 -14.14
CA ASN A 80 -13.90 48.51 -13.71
C ASN A 80 -14.82 48.89 -12.54
N ASN A 81 -14.29 48.75 -11.32
CA ASN A 81 -14.91 49.13 -10.06
C ASN A 81 -14.32 50.45 -9.50
N SER A 82 -13.82 51.32 -10.37
CA SER A 82 -13.15 52.57 -9.99
C SER A 82 -14.05 53.78 -10.14
N THR A 83 -14.14 54.61 -9.10
CA THR A 83 -14.81 55.93 -9.12
C THR A 83 -13.89 57.06 -9.60
N ILE A 84 -12.61 56.76 -9.82
CA ILE A 84 -11.59 57.70 -10.33
C ILE A 84 -10.80 57.05 -11.48
N ALA A 85 -10.24 57.87 -12.37
CA ALA A 85 -9.35 57.38 -13.42
C ALA A 85 -8.02 56.89 -12.83
N GLY A 86 -7.37 55.93 -13.48
CA GLY A 86 -6.11 55.35 -13.00
C GLY A 86 -5.58 54.25 -13.91
N GLN A 87 -4.57 53.55 -13.41
CA GLN A 87 -3.83 52.54 -14.17
C GLN A 87 -4.25 51.12 -13.75
N SER A 88 -4.84 50.36 -14.68
CA SER A 88 -5.07 48.92 -14.56
C SER A 88 -3.82 48.13 -14.92
N GLN A 89 -3.63 46.99 -14.27
CA GLN A 89 -2.54 46.05 -14.55
C GLN A 89 -2.72 45.35 -15.89
N LEU A 90 -3.95 45.02 -16.28
CA LEU A 90 -4.25 44.26 -17.49
C LEU A 90 -4.69 45.11 -18.69
N ALA A 91 -5.26 46.31 -18.52
CA ALA A 91 -5.84 47.10 -19.62
C ALA A 91 -5.18 48.46 -19.85
N GLY A 92 -4.19 48.84 -19.03
CA GLY A 92 -3.53 50.13 -19.16
C GLY A 92 -4.27 51.25 -18.40
N GLN A 93 -4.12 52.49 -18.87
CA GLN A 93 -4.85 53.63 -18.32
C GLN A 93 -6.35 53.49 -18.60
N LEU A 94 -7.18 53.55 -17.56
CA LEU A 94 -8.64 53.50 -17.63
C LEU A 94 -9.28 54.72 -16.96
N ASN A 95 -10.42 55.15 -17.49
CA ASN A 95 -11.26 56.17 -16.87
C ASN A 95 -12.08 55.57 -15.70
N ALA A 96 -12.62 56.44 -14.85
CA ALA A 96 -13.64 56.05 -13.87
C ALA A 96 -14.84 55.40 -14.57
N ASN A 97 -15.45 54.40 -13.93
CA ASN A 97 -16.69 53.82 -14.41
C ASN A 97 -17.86 54.75 -14.07
N SER A 98 -18.40 55.42 -15.09
CA SER A 98 -19.51 56.37 -14.94
C SER A 98 -20.81 55.73 -14.43
N GLN A 99 -20.94 54.40 -14.49
CA GLN A 99 -22.09 53.66 -13.97
C GLN A 99 -22.14 53.63 -12.43
N LEU A 100 -21.00 53.80 -11.74
CA LEU A 100 -20.92 53.62 -10.28
C LEU A 100 -21.41 54.84 -9.49
N GLY A 101 -21.51 56.01 -10.12
CA GLY A 101 -21.64 57.28 -9.41
C GLY A 101 -20.49 57.44 -8.40
N ASN A 102 -20.81 57.52 -7.11
CA ASN A 102 -19.83 57.67 -6.03
C ASN A 102 -19.61 56.40 -5.19
N GLN A 103 -20.20 55.26 -5.58
CA GLN A 103 -20.17 54.03 -4.79
C GLN A 103 -19.62 52.86 -5.61
N ALA A 104 -18.47 52.33 -5.21
CA ALA A 104 -17.98 51.07 -5.75
C ALA A 104 -18.74 49.87 -5.19
N ALA A 105 -18.76 48.79 -5.96
CA ALA A 105 -19.28 47.50 -5.53
C ALA A 105 -18.36 46.88 -4.48
N LYS A 106 -18.96 46.15 -3.53
CA LYS A 106 -18.28 45.26 -2.59
C LYS A 106 -18.25 43.82 -3.11
N VAL A 107 -19.25 43.46 -3.92
CA VAL A 107 -19.38 42.15 -4.57
C VAL A 107 -19.75 42.39 -6.03
N ILE A 108 -19.07 41.70 -6.94
CA ILE A 108 -19.34 41.73 -8.38
C ILE A 108 -19.77 40.32 -8.79
N LEU A 109 -21.06 40.18 -9.11
CA LEU A 109 -21.63 38.95 -9.66
C LEU A 109 -21.67 39.05 -11.19
N ASN A 110 -21.03 38.09 -11.84
CA ASN A 110 -21.08 37.87 -13.28
C ASN A 110 -21.92 36.61 -13.51
N GLU A 111 -23.13 36.77 -14.04
CA GLU A 111 -24.08 35.68 -14.25
C GLU A 111 -24.27 35.42 -15.74
N VAL A 112 -23.99 34.20 -16.18
CA VAL A 112 -24.28 33.78 -17.56
C VAL A 112 -25.69 33.21 -17.62
N VAL A 113 -26.59 33.93 -18.30
CA VAL A 113 -28.02 33.59 -18.41
C VAL A 113 -28.35 32.79 -19.68
N SER A 114 -27.37 32.54 -20.54
CA SER A 114 -27.51 31.72 -21.74
C SER A 114 -27.28 30.23 -21.43
N ARG A 115 -27.16 29.40 -22.48
CA ARG A 115 -26.76 27.99 -22.38
C ARG A 115 -25.26 27.75 -22.65
N ASN A 116 -24.49 28.81 -22.81
CA ASN A 116 -23.09 28.71 -23.20
C ASN A 116 -22.19 28.53 -21.96
N PRO A 117 -21.22 27.60 -22.00
CA PRO A 117 -20.23 27.46 -20.93
C PRO A 117 -19.22 28.61 -20.98
N SER A 118 -18.47 28.79 -19.88
CA SER A 118 -17.41 29.79 -19.77
C SER A 118 -16.02 29.16 -19.88
N LEU A 119 -15.15 29.80 -20.65
CA LEU A 119 -13.73 29.48 -20.79
C LEU A 119 -12.86 30.65 -20.32
N LEU A 120 -12.01 30.41 -19.33
CA LEU A 120 -11.15 31.40 -18.69
C LEU A 120 -9.68 31.02 -18.94
N LEU A 121 -9.03 31.70 -19.89
CA LEU A 121 -7.65 31.45 -20.33
C LEU A 121 -6.65 32.50 -19.82
N GLY A 122 -7.11 33.46 -19.00
CA GLY A 122 -6.30 34.60 -18.58
C GLY A 122 -6.77 35.22 -17.27
N LYS A 123 -6.05 36.25 -16.83
CA LYS A 123 -6.30 36.93 -15.56
C LYS A 123 -7.51 37.86 -15.64
N GLN A 124 -8.16 38.05 -14.50
CA GLN A 124 -9.31 38.92 -14.30
C GLN A 124 -8.97 39.91 -13.19
N GLU A 125 -9.04 41.19 -13.49
CA GLU A 125 -8.67 42.25 -12.56
C GLU A 125 -9.88 43.06 -12.15
N ILE A 126 -10.06 43.31 -10.85
CA ILE A 126 -10.94 44.37 -10.39
C ILE A 126 -10.14 45.66 -10.31
N PHE A 127 -10.34 46.56 -11.27
CA PHE A 127 -9.67 47.86 -11.29
C PHE A 127 -10.40 48.84 -10.36
N GLY A 128 -9.66 49.54 -9.49
CA GLY A 128 -10.22 50.44 -8.49
C GLY A 128 -10.33 49.80 -7.11
N MET A 129 -11.47 49.97 -6.44
CA MET A 129 -11.69 49.40 -5.11
C MET A 129 -11.82 47.87 -5.19
N ALA A 130 -11.11 47.17 -4.29
CA ALA A 130 -11.18 45.71 -4.16
C ALA A 130 -12.61 45.25 -3.86
N ALA A 131 -13.03 44.15 -4.48
CA ALA A 131 -14.34 43.56 -4.28
C ALA A 131 -14.30 42.03 -4.42
N ASP A 132 -15.28 41.34 -3.86
CA ASP A 132 -15.45 39.92 -4.08
C ASP A 132 -15.95 39.66 -5.51
N TYR A 133 -15.43 38.61 -6.12
CA TYR A 133 -15.74 38.22 -7.49
C TYR A 133 -16.56 36.92 -7.49
N VAL A 134 -17.67 36.89 -8.21
CA VAL A 134 -18.43 35.65 -8.47
C VAL A 134 -18.68 35.50 -9.97
N LEU A 135 -18.37 34.34 -10.53
CA LEU A 135 -18.83 33.92 -11.85
C LEU A 135 -19.80 32.75 -11.70
N ALA A 136 -21.07 32.98 -12.00
CA ALA A 136 -22.11 31.97 -11.99
C ALA A 136 -22.45 31.56 -13.43
N ASN A 137 -22.16 30.31 -13.79
CA ASN A 137 -22.53 29.74 -15.08
C ASN A 137 -22.99 28.28 -14.91
N PRO A 138 -24.31 27.99 -14.90
CA PRO A 138 -24.83 26.64 -14.72
C PRO A 138 -24.49 25.68 -15.85
N ASN A 139 -23.95 26.17 -16.97
CA ASN A 139 -23.57 25.37 -18.15
C ASN A 139 -22.15 24.79 -18.07
N GLY A 140 -21.35 25.23 -17.09
CA GLY A 140 -19.98 24.76 -16.88
C GLY A 140 -18.96 25.88 -17.00
N ILE A 141 -17.83 25.70 -16.31
CA ILE A 141 -16.71 26.65 -16.28
C ILE A 141 -15.41 25.86 -16.50
N SER A 142 -14.60 26.30 -17.46
CA SER A 142 -13.25 25.79 -17.69
C SER A 142 -12.24 26.89 -17.43
N CYS A 143 -11.29 26.65 -16.52
CA CYS A 143 -10.18 27.54 -16.20
C CYS A 143 -8.87 26.90 -16.66
N ASP A 144 -8.06 27.64 -17.42
CA ASP A 144 -6.76 27.21 -17.91
C ASP A 144 -5.76 28.38 -17.82
N GLY A 145 -5.17 28.56 -16.65
CA GLY A 145 -4.34 29.73 -16.36
C GLY A 145 -5.15 30.95 -15.93
N CYS A 146 -6.39 30.76 -15.50
CA CYS A 146 -7.20 31.88 -14.98
C CYS A 146 -6.65 32.36 -13.63
N GLY A 147 -6.68 33.66 -13.41
CA GLY A 147 -6.26 34.26 -12.15
C GLY A 147 -7.09 35.47 -11.79
N PHE A 148 -7.07 35.86 -10.52
CA PHE A 148 -7.87 36.97 -10.02
C PHE A 148 -6.97 37.99 -9.30
N ILE A 149 -7.09 39.26 -9.67
CA ILE A 149 -6.28 40.37 -9.19
C ILE A 149 -7.18 41.38 -8.47
N ASN A 150 -6.77 41.80 -7.28
CA ASN A 150 -7.52 42.74 -6.43
C ASN A 150 -8.88 42.16 -6.00
N THR A 151 -8.89 40.87 -5.72
CA THR A 151 -10.09 40.09 -5.38
C THR A 151 -9.86 39.37 -4.05
N PRO A 152 -10.32 39.90 -2.91
CA PRO A 152 -10.20 39.24 -1.62
C PRO A 152 -10.75 37.81 -1.69
N ARG A 153 -11.89 37.62 -2.34
CA ARG A 153 -12.48 36.32 -2.63
C ARG A 153 -12.89 36.21 -4.09
N ALA A 154 -12.58 35.08 -4.71
CA ALA A 154 -13.08 34.73 -6.03
C ALA A 154 -13.85 33.40 -5.96
N SER A 155 -15.07 33.38 -6.48
CA SER A 155 -15.93 32.19 -6.49
C SER A 155 -16.32 31.83 -7.93
N LEU A 156 -15.93 30.63 -8.37
CA LEU A 156 -16.37 30.03 -9.61
C LEU A 156 -17.52 29.06 -9.31
N LEU A 157 -18.72 29.40 -9.77
CA LEU A 157 -19.95 28.67 -9.51
C LEU A 157 -20.51 28.07 -10.80
N VAL A 158 -20.55 26.73 -10.89
CA VAL A 158 -21.36 26.03 -11.88
C VAL A 158 -22.78 25.86 -11.32
N GLY A 159 -23.56 26.91 -11.44
CA GLY A 159 -24.85 27.05 -10.77
C GLY A 159 -25.40 28.46 -10.86
N ASN A 160 -26.34 28.78 -9.98
CA ASN A 160 -27.02 30.07 -9.93
C ASN A 160 -26.78 30.73 -8.57
N ALA A 161 -26.62 32.05 -8.54
CA ALA A 161 -26.56 32.82 -7.30
C ALA A 161 -27.97 33.21 -6.85
N ASN A 162 -28.32 32.92 -5.60
CA ASN A 162 -29.60 33.33 -5.03
C ASN A 162 -29.50 34.75 -4.49
N VAL A 163 -29.99 35.72 -5.27
CA VAL A 163 -29.92 37.14 -4.93
C VAL A 163 -31.25 37.58 -4.33
N GLN A 164 -31.20 38.11 -3.10
CA GLN A 164 -32.37 38.67 -2.40
C GLN A 164 -31.99 40.01 -1.77
N ASN A 165 -32.88 41.00 -1.86
CA ASN A 165 -32.67 42.34 -1.31
C ASN A 165 -31.32 42.97 -1.74
N GLY A 166 -30.88 42.69 -2.97
CA GLY A 166 -29.63 43.19 -3.52
C GLY A 166 -28.37 42.60 -2.88
N GLN A 167 -28.44 41.43 -2.25
CA GLN A 167 -27.31 40.65 -1.72
C GLN A 167 -27.38 39.20 -2.20
N ILE A 168 -26.22 38.55 -2.35
CA ILE A 168 -26.17 37.10 -2.56
C ILE A 168 -26.40 36.43 -1.19
N GLN A 169 -27.46 35.64 -1.08
CA GLN A 169 -27.75 34.85 0.13
C GLN A 169 -27.04 33.51 0.10
N SER A 170 -27.02 32.88 -1.08
CA SER A 170 -26.38 31.58 -1.29
C SER A 170 -25.90 31.40 -2.73
N LEU A 171 -24.94 30.51 -2.89
CA LEU A 171 -24.47 29.99 -4.17
C LEU A 171 -25.03 28.57 -4.33
N GLU A 172 -25.90 28.37 -5.31
CA GLU A 172 -26.62 27.12 -5.53
C GLU A 172 -26.05 26.39 -6.73
N THR A 173 -25.52 25.19 -6.52
CA THR A 173 -24.99 24.34 -7.61
C THR A 173 -26.08 23.97 -8.59
N ALA A 174 -25.74 23.87 -9.88
CA ALA A 174 -26.69 23.46 -10.89
C ALA A 174 -27.24 22.05 -10.62
N LYS A 175 -28.54 21.83 -10.86
CA LYS A 175 -29.18 20.50 -10.74
C LYS A 175 -28.94 19.63 -11.98
N ASN A 176 -27.70 19.60 -12.48
CA ASN A 176 -27.28 18.87 -13.67
C ASN A 176 -25.89 18.24 -13.46
N ASN A 177 -25.33 17.60 -14.48
CA ASN A 177 -24.03 16.93 -14.41
C ASN A 177 -22.86 17.78 -14.96
N ASN A 178 -23.01 19.10 -15.00
CA ASN A 178 -22.00 19.98 -15.58
C ASN A 178 -20.77 20.10 -14.68
N LEU A 179 -19.66 20.49 -15.32
CA LEU A 179 -18.33 20.37 -14.75
C LEU A 179 -17.71 21.75 -14.53
N LEU A 180 -17.02 21.90 -13.40
CA LEU A 180 -15.97 22.89 -13.25
C LEU A 180 -14.63 22.20 -13.49
N GLN A 181 -13.90 22.64 -14.52
CA GLN A 181 -12.61 22.07 -14.89
C GLN A 181 -11.49 23.08 -14.70
N VAL A 182 -10.45 22.69 -13.97
CA VAL A 182 -9.16 23.39 -13.95
C VAL A 182 -8.17 22.57 -14.77
N LYS A 183 -7.82 23.08 -15.95
CA LYS A 183 -6.86 22.46 -16.87
C LYS A 183 -5.41 22.73 -16.41
N THR A 184 -4.44 22.27 -17.20
CA THR A 184 -3.01 22.26 -16.86
C THR A 184 -2.43 23.65 -16.55
N GLY A 185 -3.00 24.74 -17.09
CA GLY A 185 -2.58 26.11 -16.78
C GLY A 185 -2.90 26.56 -15.35
N GLY A 186 -3.83 25.89 -14.66
CA GLY A 186 -4.15 26.14 -13.25
C GLY A 186 -5.16 27.27 -13.00
N ALA A 187 -5.43 27.54 -11.72
CA ALA A 187 -6.33 28.58 -11.22
C ALA A 187 -5.69 29.31 -10.02
N TYR A 188 -5.64 30.63 -10.05
CA TYR A 188 -4.89 31.43 -9.07
C TYR A 188 -5.77 32.49 -8.40
N GLY A 189 -6.13 32.28 -7.13
CA GLY A 189 -6.82 33.25 -6.29
C GLY A 189 -5.85 34.07 -5.42
N GLU A 190 -6.26 35.27 -5.01
CA GLU A 190 -5.44 36.15 -4.17
C GLU A 190 -5.46 35.72 -2.70
N LYS A 191 -6.63 35.76 -2.03
CA LYS A 191 -6.78 35.24 -0.67
C LYS A 191 -7.65 33.99 -0.61
N VAL A 192 -8.87 34.04 -1.13
CA VAL A 192 -9.81 32.92 -1.11
C VAL A 192 -10.26 32.56 -2.51
N LEU A 193 -10.27 31.27 -2.83
CA LEU A 193 -10.79 30.72 -4.07
C LEU A 193 -11.84 29.65 -3.77
N ASP A 194 -13.09 29.90 -4.16
CA ASP A 194 -14.15 28.89 -4.11
C ASP A 194 -14.38 28.29 -5.50
N LEU A 195 -14.40 26.96 -5.57
CA LEU A 195 -14.77 26.17 -6.72
C LEU A 195 -16.04 25.40 -6.35
N ILE A 196 -17.20 25.82 -6.84
CA ILE A 196 -18.50 25.28 -6.41
C ILE A 196 -19.21 24.74 -7.65
N ALA A 197 -19.46 23.44 -7.70
CA ALA A 197 -20.02 22.80 -8.88
C ALA A 197 -20.66 21.45 -8.56
N PRO A 198 -21.48 20.87 -9.45
CA PRO A 198 -21.92 19.49 -9.32
C PRO A 198 -20.73 18.51 -9.34
N ARG A 199 -19.74 18.77 -10.20
CA ARG A 199 -18.48 18.02 -10.30
C ARG A 199 -17.30 18.93 -10.50
N ILE A 200 -16.14 18.50 -10.02
CA ILE A 200 -14.87 19.24 -10.11
C ILE A 200 -13.77 18.31 -10.67
N ASP A 201 -13.07 18.77 -11.70
CA ASP A 201 -11.89 18.10 -12.29
C ASP A 201 -10.72 19.08 -12.30
N VAL A 202 -9.72 18.84 -11.44
CA VAL A 202 -8.52 19.66 -11.29
C VAL A 202 -7.30 18.90 -11.79
N ARG A 203 -6.72 19.36 -12.89
CA ARG A 203 -5.51 18.79 -13.52
C ARG A 203 -4.28 19.69 -13.45
N GLY A 204 -4.48 20.99 -13.25
CA GLY A 204 -3.40 21.96 -13.05
C GLY A 204 -3.30 22.44 -11.61
N ASN A 205 -2.44 23.43 -11.40
CA ASN A 205 -2.18 23.97 -10.07
C ASN A 205 -3.30 24.93 -9.61
N VAL A 206 -3.77 24.79 -8.38
CA VAL A 206 -4.75 25.69 -7.74
C VAL A 206 -4.10 26.35 -6.53
N LEU A 207 -3.98 27.68 -6.54
CA LEU A 207 -3.31 28.41 -5.47
C LEU A 207 -4.18 29.54 -4.93
N ALA A 208 -4.19 29.72 -3.61
CA ALA A 208 -4.69 30.91 -2.94
C ALA A 208 -3.95 31.14 -1.62
N LYS A 209 -3.83 32.38 -1.13
CA LYS A 209 -3.07 32.65 0.10
C LYS A 209 -3.73 32.08 1.36
N ASN A 210 -5.02 32.29 1.53
CA ASN A 210 -5.74 31.97 2.77
C ASN A 210 -6.52 30.66 2.67
N ALA A 211 -7.34 30.48 1.63
CA ALA A 211 -8.19 29.30 1.51
C ALA A 211 -8.53 28.90 0.07
N VAL A 212 -8.61 27.60 -0.18
CA VAL A 212 -9.25 27.01 -1.35
C VAL A 212 -10.41 26.13 -0.87
N ASN A 213 -11.62 26.39 -1.35
CA ASN A 213 -12.81 25.60 -1.03
C ASN A 213 -13.36 24.98 -2.32
N ALA A 214 -13.24 23.66 -2.47
CA ALA A 214 -13.84 22.92 -3.57
C ALA A 214 -15.07 22.17 -3.04
N VAL A 215 -16.26 22.59 -3.45
CA VAL A 215 -17.54 22.01 -3.01
C VAL A 215 -18.25 21.38 -4.21
N ALA A 216 -18.24 20.05 -4.23
CA ALA A 216 -18.86 19.19 -5.22
C ALA A 216 -20.21 18.62 -4.73
N GLY A 217 -21.10 18.30 -5.67
CA GLY A 217 -22.44 17.79 -5.39
C GLY A 217 -23.54 18.85 -5.50
N PHE A 218 -24.70 18.57 -4.93
CA PHE A 218 -25.91 19.40 -5.08
C PHE A 218 -26.16 20.19 -3.80
N ASN A 219 -25.60 21.39 -3.73
CA ASN A 219 -25.44 22.17 -2.51
C ASN A 219 -25.99 23.59 -2.66
N SER A 220 -26.47 24.12 -1.53
CA SER A 220 -26.59 25.56 -1.29
C SER A 220 -25.49 25.97 -0.31
N VAL A 221 -24.58 26.83 -0.76
CA VAL A 221 -23.42 27.28 0.01
C VAL A 221 -23.65 28.74 0.43
N ALA A 222 -23.39 29.04 1.69
CA ALA A 222 -23.52 30.40 2.22
C ALA A 222 -22.55 31.35 1.53
N PHE A 223 -23.01 32.57 1.26
CA PHE A 223 -22.16 33.65 0.79
C PHE A 223 -22.38 34.90 1.64
N ASP A 224 -21.34 35.31 2.35
CA ASP A 224 -21.30 36.58 3.05
C ASP A 224 -19.93 37.23 2.77
N HIS A 225 -19.96 38.41 2.16
CA HIS A 225 -18.76 39.15 1.78
C HIS A 225 -18.05 39.79 3.00
N SER A 226 -18.74 39.88 4.14
CA SER A 226 -18.22 40.52 5.34
C SER A 226 -17.44 39.56 6.25
N VAL A 227 -17.52 38.25 5.98
CA VAL A 227 -16.94 37.20 6.82
C VAL A 227 -16.28 36.10 5.98
N ASP A 228 -14.95 36.18 5.82
CA ASP A 228 -14.13 35.18 5.11
C ASP A 228 -14.33 33.75 5.63
N SER A 229 -14.62 33.57 6.93
CA SER A 229 -14.79 32.24 7.54
C SER A 229 -16.10 31.54 7.17
N ILE A 230 -17.04 32.23 6.51
CA ILE A 230 -18.29 31.63 6.00
C ILE A 230 -18.08 31.03 4.60
N SER A 231 -16.95 31.31 3.94
CA SER A 231 -16.62 30.76 2.62
C SER A 231 -16.63 29.23 2.62
N GLY A 232 -17.38 28.63 1.70
CA GLY A 232 -17.54 27.18 1.62
C GLY A 232 -18.46 26.56 2.67
N LYS A 233 -19.08 27.35 3.56
CA LYS A 233 -20.03 26.84 4.56
C LYS A 233 -21.32 26.38 3.90
N MET A 234 -21.68 25.13 4.13
CA MET A 234 -22.91 24.54 3.62
C MET A 234 -24.15 25.05 4.37
N LEU A 235 -25.20 25.45 3.65
CA LEU A 235 -26.52 25.78 4.22
C LEU A 235 -27.46 24.58 4.15
N SER A 236 -27.49 23.90 3.00
CA SER A 236 -28.32 22.71 2.77
C SER A 236 -27.76 21.85 1.65
N THR A 237 -27.99 20.54 1.73
CA THR A 237 -27.70 19.57 0.66
C THR A 237 -29.01 19.07 0.04
N SER A 238 -28.98 18.82 -1.27
CA SER A 238 -30.07 18.20 -2.03
C SER A 238 -29.68 16.78 -2.41
N THR A 239 -30.67 15.89 -2.50
CA THR A 239 -30.47 14.59 -3.17
C THR A 239 -30.01 14.80 -4.61
N ALA A 240 -29.13 13.92 -5.08
CA ALA A 240 -28.71 13.93 -6.47
C ALA A 240 -29.93 13.72 -7.39
N PRO A 241 -30.08 14.51 -8.47
CA PRO A 241 -31.08 14.22 -9.49
C PRO A 241 -30.77 12.87 -10.16
N THR A 242 -31.76 12.27 -10.82
CA THR A 242 -31.54 11.06 -11.63
C THR A 242 -30.73 11.44 -12.87
N ILE A 243 -29.42 11.19 -12.85
CA ILE A 243 -28.49 11.52 -13.94
C ILE A 243 -27.61 10.32 -14.28
N SER A 244 -27.30 10.16 -15.56
CA SER A 244 -26.39 9.11 -16.03
C SER A 244 -24.93 9.50 -15.83
N GLY A 245 -24.12 8.58 -15.28
CA GLY A 245 -22.68 8.73 -15.13
C GLY A 245 -22.22 9.00 -13.69
N SER A 246 -20.90 8.97 -13.49
CA SER A 246 -20.28 9.20 -12.18
C SER A 246 -20.30 10.69 -11.79
N LEU A 247 -20.56 10.94 -10.51
CA LEU A 247 -20.46 12.25 -9.84
C LEU A 247 -19.11 12.47 -9.15
N ASP A 248 -18.15 11.57 -9.37
CA ASP A 248 -16.84 11.65 -8.75
C ASP A 248 -16.10 12.94 -9.13
N SER A 249 -15.39 13.49 -8.15
CA SER A 249 -14.47 14.60 -8.36
C SER A 249 -13.02 14.12 -8.39
N TYR A 250 -12.20 14.77 -9.21
CA TYR A 250 -10.81 14.38 -9.47
C TYR A 250 -9.88 15.55 -9.19
N TYR A 251 -8.87 15.30 -8.36
CA TYR A 251 -7.83 16.25 -7.99
C TYR A 251 -6.45 15.64 -8.32
N LEU A 252 -6.06 15.81 -9.57
CA LEU A 252 -4.86 15.22 -10.18
C LEU A 252 -3.68 16.21 -10.20
N GLY A 253 -3.96 17.52 -10.16
CA GLY A 253 -2.97 18.60 -10.05
C GLY A 253 -2.54 18.91 -8.61
N ALA A 254 -1.86 20.04 -8.41
CA ALA A 254 -1.47 20.50 -7.08
C ALA A 254 -2.46 21.55 -6.53
N ILE A 255 -2.83 21.48 -5.25
CA ILE A 255 -3.65 22.49 -4.57
C ILE A 255 -2.88 23.01 -3.37
N GLN A 256 -2.73 24.33 -3.25
CA GLN A 256 -1.99 24.95 -2.15
C GLN A 256 -2.70 26.19 -1.59
N ALA A 257 -2.96 26.19 -0.29
CA ALA A 257 -3.45 27.35 0.44
C ALA A 257 -3.13 27.29 1.94
N GLY A 258 -3.46 28.36 2.68
CA GLY A 258 -3.49 28.32 4.15
C GLY A 258 -4.43 27.23 4.67
N ARG A 259 -5.65 27.16 4.13
CA ARG A 259 -6.63 26.10 4.39
C ARG A 259 -7.16 25.53 3.09
N VAL A 260 -7.31 24.21 3.01
CA VAL A 260 -7.91 23.55 1.85
C VAL A 260 -9.10 22.71 2.32
N ASN A 261 -10.27 22.96 1.74
CA ASN A 261 -11.49 22.20 1.99
C ASN A 261 -11.94 21.54 0.68
N LEU A 262 -11.97 20.21 0.61
CA LEU A 262 -12.51 19.45 -0.52
C LEU A 262 -13.74 18.67 -0.02
N ILE A 263 -14.92 19.05 -0.47
CA ILE A 263 -16.19 18.52 0.05
C ILE A 263 -17.00 17.96 -1.11
N SER A 264 -17.41 16.68 -1.04
CA SER A 264 -18.30 16.03 -1.98
C SER A 264 -19.51 15.47 -1.23
N THR A 265 -20.71 16.01 -1.51
CA THR A 265 -21.92 15.69 -0.72
C THR A 265 -22.88 14.74 -1.40
N ALA A 266 -22.75 14.52 -2.71
CA ALA A 266 -23.65 13.64 -3.43
C ALA A 266 -23.40 12.18 -2.99
N ALA A 267 -24.46 11.49 -2.56
CA ALA A 267 -24.37 10.10 -2.12
C ALA A 267 -23.74 9.21 -3.21
N GLY A 268 -22.70 8.46 -2.85
CA GLY A 268 -21.93 7.63 -3.79
C GLY A 268 -20.93 8.39 -4.66
N ALA A 269 -20.86 9.71 -4.59
CA ALA A 269 -19.88 10.52 -5.31
C ALA A 269 -18.54 10.55 -4.55
N GLY A 270 -17.54 9.90 -5.14
CA GLY A 270 -16.20 9.81 -4.58
C GLY A 270 -15.32 11.04 -4.84
N VAL A 271 -14.20 11.05 -4.15
CA VAL A 271 -13.11 12.02 -4.31
C VAL A 271 -11.84 11.24 -4.65
N ASN A 272 -11.23 11.53 -5.78
CA ASN A 272 -10.02 10.88 -6.25
C ASN A 272 -8.85 11.87 -6.22
N ILE A 273 -7.80 11.55 -5.47
CA ILE A 273 -6.61 12.38 -5.34
C ILE A 273 -5.39 11.59 -5.77
N THR A 274 -4.67 12.11 -6.75
CA THR A 274 -3.35 11.59 -7.16
C THR A 274 -2.26 12.65 -7.13
N GLY A 275 -2.64 13.92 -6.96
CA GLY A 275 -1.73 15.05 -6.92
C GLY A 275 -1.29 15.42 -5.51
N GLN A 276 -0.79 16.65 -5.39
CA GLN A 276 -0.33 17.22 -4.11
C GLN A 276 -1.40 18.15 -3.55
N VAL A 277 -1.81 17.97 -2.30
CA VAL A 277 -2.78 18.85 -1.64
C VAL A 277 -2.17 19.35 -0.33
N GLN A 278 -1.92 20.66 -0.27
CA GLN A 278 -1.27 21.30 0.86
C GLN A 278 -2.14 22.41 1.46
N GLY A 279 -2.61 22.19 2.68
CA GLY A 279 -3.22 23.20 3.53
C GLY A 279 -2.25 23.57 4.66
N GLN A 280 -1.55 24.71 4.58
CA GLN A 280 -0.48 25.06 5.53
C GLN A 280 -0.93 24.98 7.00
N GLU A 281 -2.16 25.39 7.29
CA GLU A 281 -2.79 25.32 8.61
C GLU A 281 -3.77 24.15 8.72
N ALA A 282 -4.65 23.95 7.72
CA ALA A 282 -5.61 22.85 7.76
C ALA A 282 -5.95 22.30 6.37
N LEU A 283 -6.13 20.99 6.30
CA LEU A 283 -6.66 20.26 5.16
C LEU A 283 -7.87 19.44 5.62
N ASN A 284 -9.05 19.76 5.11
CA ASN A 284 -10.27 18.99 5.34
C ASN A 284 -10.76 18.38 4.03
N ILE A 285 -10.95 17.06 4.03
CA ILE A 285 -11.52 16.33 2.89
C ILE A 285 -12.72 15.55 3.39
N GLU A 286 -13.88 15.83 2.83
CA GLU A 286 -15.15 15.18 3.17
C GLU A 286 -15.79 14.60 1.90
N SER A 287 -16.14 13.32 1.93
CA SER A 287 -16.82 12.63 0.83
C SER A 287 -18.00 11.80 1.33
N ALA A 288 -19.18 12.00 0.74
CA ALA A 288 -20.33 11.14 0.96
C ALA A 288 -20.20 9.76 0.27
N GLY A 289 -19.13 9.54 -0.51
CA GLY A 289 -18.77 8.28 -1.13
C GLY A 289 -17.36 7.86 -0.76
N LYS A 290 -16.63 7.29 -1.73
CA LYS A 290 -15.26 6.80 -1.55
C LYS A 290 -14.24 7.93 -1.71
N LEU A 291 -13.32 8.05 -0.75
CA LEU A 291 -12.08 8.84 -0.89
C LEU A 291 -10.94 7.93 -1.32
N ALA A 292 -10.47 8.09 -2.56
CA ALA A 292 -9.36 7.34 -3.12
C ALA A 292 -8.09 8.22 -3.18
N LEU A 293 -7.05 7.80 -2.46
CA LEU A 293 -5.72 8.38 -2.46
C LEU A 293 -4.78 7.43 -3.22
N ASN A 294 -4.33 7.81 -4.40
CA ASN A 294 -3.39 6.99 -5.19
C ASN A 294 -2.11 7.77 -5.47
N ALA A 295 -1.02 7.37 -4.80
CA ALA A 295 0.21 8.15 -4.71
C ALA A 295 -0.01 9.63 -4.28
N ALA A 296 -1.09 9.91 -3.56
CA ALA A 296 -1.45 11.26 -3.14
C ALA A 296 -0.45 11.82 -2.12
N GLN A 297 -0.12 13.10 -2.22
CA GLN A 297 0.76 13.78 -1.27
C GLN A 297 -0.04 14.83 -0.50
N LEU A 298 -0.46 14.50 0.72
CA LEU A 298 -1.26 15.37 1.59
C LEU A 298 -0.37 16.00 2.66
N LYS A 299 -0.47 17.33 2.83
CA LYS A 299 0.32 18.06 3.82
C LYS A 299 -0.46 19.18 4.50
N GLY A 300 -0.33 19.28 5.82
CA GLY A 300 -0.87 20.40 6.61
C GLY A 300 -0.65 20.25 8.10
N LYS A 301 -0.85 21.28 8.93
CA LYS A 301 -0.76 21.09 10.39
C LYS A 301 -1.89 20.20 10.91
N THR A 302 -3.13 20.49 10.53
CA THR A 302 -4.28 19.62 10.82
C THR A 302 -4.81 19.00 9.54
N ILE A 303 -4.95 17.69 9.51
CA ILE A 303 -5.54 16.95 8.39
C ILE A 303 -6.75 16.17 8.91
N ALA A 304 -7.92 16.41 8.32
CA ALA A 304 -9.14 15.66 8.58
C ALA A 304 -9.65 15.02 7.28
N LEU A 305 -9.67 13.68 7.24
CA LEU A 305 -10.18 12.89 6.12
C LEU A 305 -11.45 12.18 6.59
N GLN A 306 -12.58 12.47 5.95
CA GLN A 306 -13.87 11.91 6.28
C GLN A 306 -14.53 11.35 5.03
N ALA A 307 -14.88 10.07 5.03
CA ALA A 307 -15.56 9.46 3.89
C ALA A 307 -16.46 8.27 4.28
N GLN A 308 -17.24 7.76 3.33
CA GLN A 308 -17.86 6.45 3.51
C GLN A 308 -16.80 5.36 3.57
N ASP A 309 -15.97 5.30 2.53
CA ASP A 309 -14.81 4.42 2.40
C ASP A 309 -13.58 5.25 2.11
N ILE A 310 -12.45 4.91 2.74
CA ILE A 310 -11.15 5.53 2.49
C ILE A 310 -10.22 4.45 1.97
N GLU A 311 -9.69 4.65 0.77
CA GLU A 311 -8.67 3.78 0.18
C GLU A 311 -7.42 4.57 -0.14
N SER A 312 -6.29 4.19 0.45
CA SER A 312 -4.98 4.76 0.14
C SER A 312 -4.07 3.69 -0.43
N SER A 313 -3.43 3.99 -1.55
CA SER A 313 -2.55 3.08 -2.28
C SER A 313 -1.39 3.85 -2.90
N GLY A 314 -0.28 3.17 -3.16
CA GLY A 314 0.77 3.66 -4.03
C GLY A 314 0.48 3.39 -5.51
N LYS A 315 1.23 4.09 -6.37
CA LYS A 315 1.20 3.92 -7.83
C LYS A 315 2.39 3.08 -8.28
N ILE A 316 2.11 1.89 -8.80
CA ILE A 316 3.13 1.00 -9.36
C ILE A 316 3.36 1.36 -10.83
N SER A 317 4.61 1.59 -11.20
CA SER A 317 5.05 1.82 -12.58
C SER A 317 6.05 0.75 -13.00
N THR A 318 5.73 0.02 -14.07
CA THR A 318 6.53 -1.09 -14.57
C THR A 318 7.16 -0.74 -15.92
N LYS A 319 8.48 -0.91 -16.03
CA LYS A 319 9.23 -0.75 -17.27
C LYS A 319 9.63 -2.12 -17.79
N ASN A 320 9.20 -2.43 -19.01
CA ASN A 320 9.58 -3.64 -19.72
C ASN A 320 10.67 -3.32 -20.74
N THR A 321 11.72 -4.15 -20.80
CA THR A 321 12.73 -4.10 -21.85
C THR A 321 12.82 -5.46 -22.51
N GLN A 322 13.05 -5.49 -23.81
CA GLN A 322 13.32 -6.69 -24.57
C GLN A 322 14.50 -6.40 -25.49
N ASP A 323 15.45 -7.33 -25.53
CA ASP A 323 16.59 -7.28 -26.42
C ASP A 323 16.72 -8.62 -27.15
N GLN A 324 17.06 -8.58 -28.42
CA GLN A 324 17.22 -9.75 -29.26
C GLN A 324 18.39 -9.54 -30.21
N SER A 325 19.27 -10.54 -30.29
CA SER A 325 20.33 -10.58 -31.28
C SER A 325 20.33 -11.93 -31.96
N HIS A 326 20.54 -11.92 -33.27
CA HIS A 326 20.68 -13.09 -34.10
C HIS A 326 21.97 -12.94 -34.91
N ASP A 327 22.78 -13.99 -34.92
CA ASP A 327 23.99 -14.09 -35.74
C ASP A 327 24.01 -15.46 -36.44
N GLU A 328 24.28 -15.47 -37.73
CA GLU A 328 24.29 -16.68 -38.54
C GLU A 328 25.48 -16.71 -39.50
N SER A 329 26.02 -17.91 -39.74
CA SER A 329 27.11 -18.11 -40.68
C SER A 329 26.86 -19.35 -41.53
N TRP A 330 26.78 -19.16 -42.85
CA TRP A 330 26.51 -20.21 -43.84
C TRP A 330 27.68 -20.33 -44.82
N PHE A 331 28.77 -21.00 -44.41
CA PHE A 331 29.87 -21.39 -45.30
C PHE A 331 29.96 -22.91 -45.41
N ILE A 332 30.42 -23.43 -46.57
CA ILE A 332 30.42 -24.87 -46.95
C ILE A 332 31.01 -25.80 -45.86
N TRP A 333 31.91 -25.31 -45.01
CA TRP A 333 32.59 -26.08 -43.96
C TRP A 333 32.33 -25.55 -42.53
N LYS A 334 31.51 -24.51 -42.37
CA LYS A 334 31.15 -23.86 -41.10
C LYS A 334 29.70 -23.39 -41.16
N THR A 335 28.79 -24.16 -40.56
CA THR A 335 27.41 -23.74 -40.33
C THR A 335 27.18 -23.51 -38.83
N GLY A 336 26.47 -22.43 -38.50
CA GLY A 336 26.08 -22.15 -37.13
C GLY A 336 25.22 -20.91 -36.99
N GLU A 337 24.53 -20.84 -35.87
CA GLU A 337 23.57 -19.80 -35.52
C GLU A 337 23.68 -19.51 -34.02
N THR A 338 23.47 -18.26 -33.65
CA THR A 338 23.38 -17.82 -32.26
C THR A 338 22.19 -16.89 -32.12
N ASP A 339 21.20 -17.37 -31.37
CA ASP A 339 20.02 -16.61 -31.00
C ASP A 339 20.10 -16.23 -29.53
N LYS A 340 20.11 -14.93 -29.23
CA LYS A 340 20.02 -14.44 -27.85
C LYS A 340 18.78 -13.58 -27.70
N LYS A 341 18.03 -13.81 -26.63
CA LYS A 341 16.86 -13.03 -26.23
C LYS A 341 16.98 -12.70 -24.76
N SER A 342 16.65 -11.49 -24.37
CA SER A 342 16.50 -11.11 -22.98
C SER A 342 15.25 -10.26 -22.79
N ALA A 343 14.62 -10.40 -21.64
CA ALA A 343 13.50 -9.59 -21.22
C ALA A 343 13.68 -9.20 -19.76
N SER A 344 13.37 -7.94 -19.42
CA SER A 344 13.28 -7.52 -18.02
C SER A 344 11.98 -6.77 -17.79
N SER A 345 11.40 -6.95 -16.60
CA SER A 345 10.28 -6.19 -16.08
C SER A 345 10.70 -5.63 -14.73
N LYS A 346 10.88 -4.30 -14.66
CA LYS A 346 11.30 -3.61 -13.43
C LYS A 346 10.19 -2.68 -12.99
N SER A 347 9.64 -2.96 -11.82
CA SER A 347 8.58 -2.18 -11.19
C SER A 347 9.17 -1.25 -10.13
N SER A 348 8.58 -0.06 -10.04
CA SER A 348 8.81 0.93 -8.98
C SER A 348 7.48 1.38 -8.40
N ILE A 349 7.47 1.88 -7.18
CA ILE A 349 6.25 2.34 -6.51
C ILE A 349 6.43 3.75 -5.96
N GLU A 350 5.47 4.61 -6.27
CA GLU A 350 5.30 5.92 -5.63
C GLU A 350 4.26 5.78 -4.51
N ARG A 351 4.67 6.04 -3.26
CA ARG A 351 3.82 5.84 -2.07
C ARG A 351 2.87 7.02 -1.90
N SER A 352 1.67 6.76 -1.37
CA SER A 352 0.84 7.84 -0.82
C SER A 352 1.47 8.34 0.48
N SER A 353 1.39 9.64 0.74
CA SER A 353 2.04 10.32 1.87
C SER A 353 1.06 11.27 2.54
N ILE A 354 0.93 11.18 3.86
CA ILE A 354 0.10 12.06 4.69
C ILE A 354 1.01 12.65 5.77
N GLN A 355 1.23 13.96 5.74
CA GLN A 355 2.15 14.65 6.64
C GLN A 355 1.45 15.78 7.38
N GLY A 356 1.29 15.65 8.69
CA GLY A 356 0.73 16.73 9.50
C GLY A 356 0.81 16.53 11.00
N ASP A 357 0.73 17.60 11.77
CA ASP A 357 0.82 17.53 13.22
C ASP A 357 -0.32 16.68 13.79
N GLU A 358 -1.56 16.98 13.40
CA GLU A 358 -2.76 16.26 13.82
C GLU A 358 -3.45 15.62 12.62
N VAL A 359 -3.46 14.29 12.55
CA VAL A 359 -4.08 13.54 11.46
C VAL A 359 -5.28 12.76 11.98
N GLN A 360 -6.46 13.08 11.45
CA GLN A 360 -7.72 12.37 11.70
C GLN A 360 -8.20 11.71 10.41
N ILE A 361 -8.38 10.40 10.43
CA ILE A 361 -8.91 9.61 9.32
C ILE A 361 -10.15 8.88 9.84
N LYS A 362 -11.32 9.21 9.28
CA LYS A 362 -12.60 8.67 9.71
C LYS A 362 -13.38 8.15 8.51
N ALA A 363 -13.53 6.84 8.41
CA ALA A 363 -14.43 6.22 7.45
C ALA A 363 -15.70 5.73 8.16
N SER A 364 -16.88 5.91 7.59
CA SER A 364 -18.10 5.33 8.19
C SER A 364 -18.20 3.82 7.95
N ASN A 365 -17.51 3.29 6.94
CA ASN A 365 -17.49 1.86 6.59
C ASN A 365 -16.06 1.31 6.65
N THR A 366 -15.26 1.42 5.59
CA THR A 366 -13.92 0.81 5.56
C THR A 366 -12.81 1.83 5.36
N ALA A 367 -11.71 1.71 6.11
CA ALA A 367 -10.46 2.37 5.83
C ALA A 367 -9.39 1.34 5.46
N THR A 368 -8.95 1.33 4.19
CA THR A 368 -7.92 0.43 3.68
C THR A 368 -6.72 1.24 3.22
N LEU A 369 -5.57 1.04 3.85
CA LEU A 369 -4.32 1.74 3.51
C LEU A 369 -3.26 0.72 3.13
N ALA A 370 -2.70 0.84 1.93
CA ALA A 370 -1.57 0.07 1.45
C ALA A 370 -0.50 1.02 0.85
N ALA A 371 0.77 0.65 0.97
CA ALA A 371 1.91 1.47 0.54
C ALA A 371 1.79 2.98 0.88
N THR A 372 1.29 3.28 2.08
CA THR A 372 1.03 4.64 2.55
C THR A 372 1.98 5.01 3.68
N ASP A 373 2.55 6.21 3.64
CA ASP A 373 3.35 6.80 4.70
C ASP A 373 2.53 7.85 5.45
N ILE A 374 2.47 7.74 6.78
CA ILE A 374 1.87 8.76 7.65
C ILE A 374 2.94 9.25 8.63
N ASP A 375 3.29 10.53 8.56
CA ASP A 375 4.17 11.22 9.52
C ASP A 375 3.35 12.27 10.26
N SER A 376 3.19 12.08 11.58
CA SER A 376 2.40 13.00 12.39
C SER A 376 2.93 13.25 13.80
N ASN A 377 2.30 14.18 14.54
CA ASN A 377 2.45 14.24 15.99
C ASN A 377 1.47 13.29 16.63
N ASN A 378 0.18 13.38 16.29
CA ASN A 378 -0.81 12.37 16.65
C ASN A 378 -1.56 11.84 15.42
N LEU A 379 -2.00 10.59 15.52
CA LEU A 379 -2.87 9.95 14.54
C LEU A 379 -4.10 9.37 15.23
N ASN A 380 -5.28 9.71 14.73
CA ASN A 380 -6.52 9.00 15.03
C ASN A 380 -7.10 8.43 13.73
N LEU A 381 -7.08 7.10 13.60
CA LEU A 381 -7.68 6.37 12.48
C LEU A 381 -8.88 5.57 13.00
N SER A 382 -10.07 5.88 12.53
CA SER A 382 -11.30 5.17 12.90
C SER A 382 -12.12 4.79 11.68
N ALA A 383 -12.62 3.56 11.67
CA ALA A 383 -13.57 3.09 10.67
C ALA A 383 -14.48 2.01 11.25
N ALA A 384 -15.52 1.56 10.53
CA ALA A 384 -16.23 0.34 10.95
C ALA A 384 -15.27 -0.87 10.86
N ARG A 385 -14.48 -0.96 9.78
CA ARG A 385 -13.37 -1.91 9.58
C ARG A 385 -12.11 -1.18 9.12
N VAL A 386 -10.95 -1.56 9.66
CA VAL A 386 -9.65 -0.99 9.28
C VAL A 386 -8.75 -2.09 8.73
N ASN A 387 -8.12 -1.85 7.57
CA ASN A 387 -7.13 -2.73 6.96
C ASN A 387 -5.86 -1.93 6.63
N LEU A 388 -4.74 -2.24 7.27
CA LEU A 388 -3.42 -1.81 6.81
C LEU A 388 -2.75 -2.99 6.11
N ASP A 389 -2.61 -2.91 4.80
CA ASP A 389 -2.12 -3.99 3.94
C ASP A 389 -0.85 -3.60 3.19
N GLY A 390 -0.32 -4.51 2.37
CA GLY A 390 0.79 -4.26 1.45
C GLY A 390 0.38 -4.28 -0.02
N GLN A 391 1.21 -3.66 -0.84
CA GLN A 391 1.17 -3.84 -2.30
C GLN A 391 2.38 -4.66 -2.76
N LEU A 392 2.11 -5.67 -3.58
CA LEU A 392 3.13 -6.52 -4.17
C LEU A 392 3.84 -5.78 -5.32
N LEU A 393 5.16 -5.66 -5.20
CA LEU A 393 6.05 -5.16 -6.24
C LEU A 393 6.81 -6.34 -6.85
N SER A 394 6.58 -6.62 -8.13
CA SER A 394 7.21 -7.75 -8.84
C SER A 394 8.22 -7.26 -9.87
N ASN A 395 9.42 -7.85 -9.81
CA ASN A 395 10.48 -7.67 -10.79
C ASN A 395 10.85 -9.03 -11.38
N SER A 396 11.13 -9.08 -12.68
CA SER A 396 11.55 -10.31 -13.33
C SER A 396 12.60 -10.05 -14.40
N GLU A 397 13.57 -10.94 -14.53
CA GLU A 397 14.55 -10.94 -15.61
C GLU A 397 14.60 -12.33 -16.23
N SER A 398 14.67 -12.41 -17.55
CA SER A 398 14.88 -13.66 -18.26
C SER A 398 15.83 -13.48 -19.44
N SER A 399 16.62 -14.51 -19.71
CA SER A 399 17.49 -14.56 -20.87
C SER A 399 17.54 -15.97 -21.43
N SER A 400 17.58 -16.09 -22.75
CA SER A 400 17.81 -17.35 -23.44
C SER A 400 18.88 -17.17 -24.51
N SER A 401 19.81 -18.10 -24.58
CA SER A 401 20.80 -18.21 -25.65
C SER A 401 20.72 -19.60 -26.26
N ASN A 402 20.45 -19.69 -27.56
CA ASN A 402 20.54 -20.93 -28.31
C ASN A 402 21.70 -20.80 -29.28
N GLU A 403 22.73 -21.64 -29.10
CA GLU A 403 23.93 -21.61 -29.91
C GLU A 403 24.12 -22.99 -30.53
N TRP A 404 24.22 -23.06 -31.86
CA TRP A 404 24.58 -24.30 -32.54
C TRP A 404 25.63 -24.07 -33.60
N LYS A 405 26.48 -25.07 -33.79
CA LYS A 405 27.53 -25.08 -34.81
C LYS A 405 27.83 -26.50 -35.23
N ASN A 406 27.64 -26.86 -36.50
CA ASN A 406 27.81 -28.24 -36.97
C ASN A 406 27.10 -29.28 -36.04
N SER A 407 27.86 -30.12 -35.32
CA SER A 407 27.33 -31.11 -34.37
C SER A 407 27.33 -30.67 -32.90
N TRP A 408 27.67 -29.40 -32.64
CA TRP A 408 27.68 -28.77 -31.33
C TRP A 408 26.41 -27.97 -31.08
N ALA A 409 25.92 -28.02 -29.85
CA ALA A 409 24.83 -27.17 -29.40
C ALA A 409 25.02 -26.79 -27.93
N TYR A 410 24.66 -25.56 -27.58
CA TYR A 410 24.62 -25.05 -26.23
C TYR A 410 23.42 -24.12 -26.09
N ASN A 411 22.37 -24.63 -25.45
CA ASN A 411 21.13 -23.90 -25.23
C ASN A 411 20.98 -23.63 -23.74
N LYS A 412 20.74 -22.38 -23.37
CA LYS A 412 20.59 -21.93 -21.98
C LYS A 412 19.40 -21.01 -21.87
N ALA A 413 18.62 -21.16 -20.81
CA ALA A 413 17.55 -20.26 -20.41
C ALA A 413 17.64 -19.99 -18.91
N GLU A 414 17.71 -18.72 -18.55
CA GLU A 414 17.76 -18.24 -17.17
C GLU A 414 16.53 -17.37 -16.91
N SER A 415 15.98 -17.48 -15.71
CA SER A 415 14.99 -16.53 -15.20
C SER A 415 15.20 -16.26 -13.72
N SER A 416 14.88 -15.04 -13.32
CA SER A 416 14.78 -14.65 -11.91
C SER A 416 13.56 -13.78 -11.71
N SER A 417 12.96 -13.89 -10.53
CA SER A 417 11.83 -13.07 -10.11
C SER A 417 11.98 -12.70 -8.64
N THR A 418 11.68 -11.45 -8.31
CA THR A 418 11.68 -10.92 -6.95
C THR A 418 10.33 -10.28 -6.68
N GLU A 419 9.67 -10.74 -5.62
CA GLU A 419 8.37 -10.30 -5.12
C GLU A 419 8.57 -9.60 -3.78
N GLN A 420 8.34 -8.29 -3.73
CA GLN A 420 8.50 -7.46 -2.52
C GLN A 420 7.16 -6.91 -2.03
N GLN A 421 7.01 -6.79 -0.71
CA GLN A 421 5.76 -6.37 -0.10
C GLN A 421 5.89 -4.98 0.49
N ILE A 422 5.10 -4.06 -0.04
CA ILE A 422 5.18 -2.64 0.29
C ILE A 422 4.03 -2.27 1.23
N GLY A 423 4.26 -2.48 2.53
CA GLY A 423 3.30 -2.21 3.60
C GLY A 423 3.11 -0.72 3.95
N THR A 424 2.12 -0.45 4.77
CA THR A 424 1.85 0.88 5.36
C THR A 424 2.86 1.21 6.48
N ARG A 425 3.29 2.48 6.56
CA ARG A 425 4.20 2.98 7.59
C ARG A 425 3.57 4.16 8.30
N ILE A 426 3.47 4.08 9.61
CA ILE A 426 2.92 5.13 10.46
C ILE A 426 3.99 5.51 11.47
N LYS A 427 4.30 6.81 11.56
CA LYS A 427 5.24 7.37 12.53
C LYS A 427 4.62 8.60 13.18
N ALA A 428 4.35 8.51 14.49
CA ALA A 428 3.83 9.61 15.29
C ALA A 428 4.84 10.05 16.36
N ARG A 429 5.03 11.36 16.52
CA ARG A 429 5.88 11.95 17.59
C ARG A 429 5.26 11.88 18.98
N ASN A 430 3.95 11.61 19.07
CA ASN A 430 3.22 11.38 20.30
C ASN A 430 2.43 10.08 20.15
N ASP A 431 1.11 10.16 19.94
CA ASP A 431 0.19 9.04 20.10
C ASP A 431 -0.37 8.54 18.75
N VAL A 432 -0.61 7.24 18.68
CA VAL A 432 -1.35 6.59 17.59
C VAL A 432 -2.53 5.85 18.17
N GLN A 433 -3.73 6.18 17.71
CA GLN A 433 -4.95 5.44 18.00
C GLN A 433 -5.56 4.91 16.69
N ILE A 434 -5.80 3.60 16.63
CA ILE A 434 -6.47 2.94 15.50
C ILE A 434 -7.65 2.13 16.02
N SER A 435 -8.85 2.43 15.56
CA SER A 435 -10.09 1.83 16.06
C SER A 435 -10.99 1.31 14.94
N ALA A 436 -11.27 0.00 14.95
CA ALA A 436 -12.37 -0.61 14.21
C ALA A 436 -13.64 -0.62 15.08
N THR A 437 -14.55 0.30 14.78
CA THR A 437 -15.72 0.66 15.61
C THR A 437 -16.90 -0.31 15.51
N ALA A 438 -16.93 -1.19 14.51
CA ALA A 438 -18.01 -2.19 14.37
C ALA A 438 -17.53 -3.57 13.88
N GLY A 439 -16.33 -3.67 13.30
CA GLY A 439 -15.77 -4.89 12.75
C GLY A 439 -14.30 -5.06 13.10
N ASP A 440 -13.56 -5.70 12.19
CA ASP A 440 -12.18 -6.14 12.43
C ASP A 440 -11.14 -5.06 12.14
N LEU A 441 -9.98 -5.20 12.79
CA LEU A 441 -8.75 -4.47 12.50
C LEU A 441 -7.69 -5.45 11.99
N ASN A 442 -7.33 -5.33 10.71
CA ASN A 442 -6.33 -6.18 10.07
C ASN A 442 -5.06 -5.39 9.78
N LEU A 443 -3.93 -5.85 10.29
CA LEU A 443 -2.60 -5.28 10.08
C LEU A 443 -1.71 -6.35 9.45
N LYS A 444 -1.29 -6.12 8.20
CA LYS A 444 -0.44 -7.02 7.42
C LYS A 444 0.81 -6.30 6.96
N GLY A 445 1.98 -6.82 7.35
CA GLY A 445 3.30 -6.27 7.00
C GLY A 445 3.45 -4.76 7.24
N SER A 446 2.69 -4.21 8.20
CA SER A 446 2.63 -2.77 8.47
C SER A 446 3.58 -2.40 9.60
N SER A 447 4.18 -1.21 9.53
CA SER A 447 5.08 -0.68 10.56
C SER A 447 4.46 0.54 11.24
N ILE A 448 4.21 0.46 12.54
CA ILE A 448 3.56 1.51 13.32
C ILE A 448 4.46 1.90 14.49
N GLN A 449 4.86 3.16 14.54
CA GLN A 449 5.70 3.73 15.59
C GLN A 449 4.99 4.92 16.23
N ALA A 450 4.76 4.84 17.53
CA ALA A 450 4.33 5.96 18.37
C ALA A 450 5.42 6.25 19.41
N ALA A 451 5.84 7.50 19.57
CA ALA A 451 6.86 7.84 20.59
C ALA A 451 6.29 7.86 22.02
N ASN A 452 4.98 8.05 22.18
CA ASN A 452 4.27 7.98 23.46
C ASN A 452 3.41 6.72 23.53
N GLN A 453 2.12 6.78 23.22
CA GLN A 453 1.19 5.67 23.34
C GLN A 453 0.77 5.12 21.96
N LEU A 454 0.69 3.80 21.87
CA LEU A 454 0.06 3.10 20.75
C LEU A 454 -1.16 2.35 21.25
N GLU A 455 -2.33 2.67 20.70
CA GLU A 455 -3.60 2.03 21.01
C GLU A 455 -4.26 1.45 19.76
N LEU A 456 -4.56 0.15 19.80
CA LEU A 456 -5.32 -0.58 18.80
C LEU A 456 -6.60 -1.11 19.43
N ALA A 457 -7.75 -0.82 18.83
CA ALA A 457 -9.04 -1.28 19.32
C ALA A 457 -9.90 -1.86 18.19
N ALA A 458 -10.63 -2.94 18.46
CA ALA A 458 -11.62 -3.49 17.54
C ALA A 458 -12.87 -4.00 18.25
N SER A 459 -14.04 -3.70 17.69
CA SER A 459 -15.32 -4.32 18.10
C SER A 459 -15.46 -5.75 17.56
N GLY A 460 -14.69 -6.11 16.53
CA GLY A 460 -14.48 -7.48 16.07
C GLY A 460 -13.12 -8.01 16.49
N ASN A 461 -12.44 -8.69 15.57
CA ASN A 461 -11.14 -9.31 15.78
C ASN A 461 -9.99 -8.34 15.45
N ILE A 462 -8.81 -8.62 15.99
CA ILE A 462 -7.54 -7.99 15.57
C ILE A 462 -6.63 -9.06 14.99
N ALA A 463 -6.21 -8.90 13.73
CA ALA A 463 -5.22 -9.77 13.10
C ALA A 463 -3.93 -9.00 12.82
N LEU A 464 -2.82 -9.48 13.38
CA LEU A 464 -1.46 -8.96 13.17
C LEU A 464 -0.65 -10.04 12.44
N ALA A 465 -0.57 -9.94 11.12
CA ALA A 465 0.09 -10.94 10.28
C ALA A 465 1.27 -10.35 9.49
N GLY A 466 2.20 -11.19 9.06
CA GLY A 466 3.24 -10.79 8.12
C GLY A 466 2.81 -11.00 6.67
N LEU A 467 3.47 -10.29 5.75
CA LEU A 467 3.36 -10.50 4.31
C LEU A 467 4.58 -11.28 3.81
N THR A 468 4.38 -12.16 2.84
CA THR A 468 5.45 -12.99 2.28
C THR A 468 6.06 -12.33 1.04
N GLU A 469 7.39 -12.20 1.06
CA GLU A 469 8.24 -11.86 -0.09
C GLU A 469 8.89 -13.13 -0.64
N ARG A 470 9.21 -13.14 -1.93
CA ARG A 470 9.77 -14.33 -2.59
C ARG A 470 10.82 -13.99 -3.64
N ASP A 471 11.95 -14.67 -3.57
CA ASP A 471 12.99 -14.65 -4.59
C ASP A 471 13.09 -16.01 -5.27
N SER A 472 12.85 -16.03 -6.57
CA SER A 472 12.87 -17.23 -7.40
C SER A 472 13.95 -17.14 -8.48
N LYS A 473 14.66 -18.24 -8.72
CA LYS A 473 15.66 -18.36 -9.79
C LYS A 473 15.50 -19.70 -10.51
N SER A 474 15.73 -19.69 -11.82
CA SER A 474 15.80 -20.88 -12.66
C SER A 474 16.94 -20.73 -13.67
N ASP A 475 17.73 -21.79 -13.83
CA ASP A 475 18.77 -21.93 -14.85
C ASP A 475 18.65 -23.33 -15.44
N LYS A 476 18.24 -23.40 -16.71
CA LYS A 476 18.05 -24.66 -17.42
C LYS A 476 18.67 -24.61 -18.79
N GLY A 477 19.07 -25.77 -19.28
CA GLY A 477 19.68 -25.84 -20.59
C GLY A 477 20.06 -27.24 -21.02
N ASN A 478 20.62 -27.30 -22.23
CA ASN A 478 21.20 -28.51 -22.77
C ASN A 478 22.46 -28.18 -23.56
N ARG A 479 23.33 -29.18 -23.66
CA ARG A 479 24.61 -29.10 -24.36
C ARG A 479 24.84 -30.39 -25.13
N LYS A 480 25.50 -30.27 -26.28
CA LYS A 480 25.89 -31.38 -27.14
C LYS A 480 27.32 -31.17 -27.63
N ASN A 481 28.16 -32.17 -27.40
CA ASN A 481 29.58 -32.19 -27.75
C ASN A 481 30.39 -31.00 -27.20
N ASP A 482 29.94 -30.38 -26.11
CA ASP A 482 30.50 -29.13 -25.58
C ASP A 482 31.93 -29.29 -25.02
N GLY A 483 32.78 -28.30 -25.30
CA GLY A 483 34.18 -28.23 -24.90
C GLY A 483 35.07 -29.40 -25.36
N ALA A 484 36.31 -29.45 -24.84
CA ALA A 484 37.28 -30.48 -25.19
C ALA A 484 36.89 -31.90 -24.71
N SER A 485 36.01 -31.99 -23.72
CA SER A 485 35.49 -33.25 -23.17
C SER A 485 34.27 -33.82 -23.89
N LEU A 486 33.78 -33.12 -24.94
CA LEU A 486 32.59 -33.48 -25.72
C LEU A 486 31.37 -33.78 -24.84
N GLN A 487 31.07 -32.87 -23.92
CA GLN A 487 29.98 -33.03 -22.96
C GLN A 487 28.62 -32.98 -23.66
N THR A 488 27.76 -33.93 -23.34
CA THR A 488 26.38 -33.98 -23.85
C THR A 488 25.40 -34.26 -22.71
N GLY A 489 24.34 -33.47 -22.62
CA GLY A 489 23.30 -33.64 -21.61
C GLY A 489 22.51 -32.36 -21.33
N SER A 490 21.84 -32.31 -20.19
CA SER A 490 20.94 -31.22 -19.81
C SER A 490 21.02 -30.89 -18.33
N TRP A 491 20.66 -29.67 -17.96
CA TRP A 491 20.53 -29.25 -16.58
C TRP A 491 19.23 -28.46 -16.37
N ASP A 492 18.70 -28.53 -15.15
CA ASP A 492 17.58 -27.72 -14.68
C ASP A 492 17.77 -27.47 -13.19
N ASN A 493 18.14 -26.24 -12.85
CA ASN A 493 18.36 -25.78 -11.50
C ASN A 493 17.30 -24.74 -11.16
N SER A 494 16.66 -24.87 -10.01
CA SER A 494 15.72 -23.88 -9.53
C SER A 494 15.83 -23.67 -8.03
N SER A 495 15.45 -22.47 -7.59
CA SER A 495 15.33 -22.17 -6.17
C SER A 495 14.24 -21.12 -5.95
N SER A 496 13.56 -21.22 -4.81
CA SER A 496 12.58 -20.25 -4.33
C SER A 496 12.83 -20.04 -2.86
N ASN A 497 13.04 -18.80 -2.43
CA ASN A 497 13.23 -18.46 -1.02
C ASN A 497 12.18 -17.45 -0.61
N GLU A 498 11.49 -17.73 0.50
CA GLU A 498 10.51 -16.83 1.08
C GLU A 498 11.08 -16.07 2.27
N ARG A 499 10.57 -14.86 2.48
CA ARG A 499 10.89 -14.01 3.62
C ARG A 499 9.62 -13.39 4.16
N LEU A 500 9.57 -13.16 5.47
CA LEU A 500 8.42 -12.52 6.10
C LEU A 500 8.69 -11.05 6.38
N VAL A 501 7.80 -10.19 5.89
CA VAL A 501 7.67 -8.80 6.33
C VAL A 501 6.64 -8.79 7.46
N SER A 502 7.13 -8.85 8.71
CA SER A 502 6.29 -8.84 9.90
C SER A 502 5.51 -7.54 10.07
N THR A 503 4.31 -7.62 10.65
CA THR A 503 3.68 -6.44 11.26
C THR A 503 4.50 -6.03 12.49
N ALA A 504 4.96 -4.79 12.51
CA ALA A 504 5.82 -4.22 13.54
C ALA A 504 5.09 -3.09 14.28
N LEU A 505 4.90 -3.26 15.58
CA LEU A 505 4.28 -2.29 16.48
C LEU A 505 5.33 -1.82 17.49
N GLN A 506 5.56 -0.51 17.56
CA GLN A 506 6.51 0.09 18.48
C GLN A 506 5.87 1.27 19.21
N SER A 507 5.82 1.18 20.53
CA SER A 507 5.45 2.27 21.42
C SER A 507 6.63 2.69 22.27
N GLY A 508 6.90 4.00 22.37
CA GLY A 508 7.94 4.53 23.26
C GLY A 508 7.54 4.50 24.74
N LYS A 509 6.24 4.42 25.04
CA LYS A 509 5.69 4.21 26.39
C LYS A 509 4.68 3.05 26.34
N SER A 510 3.42 3.33 26.65
CA SER A 510 2.39 2.31 26.83
C SER A 510 1.89 1.76 25.50
N LEU A 511 1.59 0.47 25.45
CA LEU A 511 1.00 -0.18 24.28
C LEU A 511 -0.27 -0.94 24.69
N ILE A 512 -1.38 -0.63 24.04
CA ILE A 512 -2.70 -1.20 24.37
C ILE A 512 -3.30 -1.81 23.11
N ILE A 513 -3.69 -3.08 23.17
CA ILE A 513 -4.40 -3.78 22.09
C ILE A 513 -5.64 -4.42 22.69
N ASN A 514 -6.83 -4.00 22.28
CA ASN A 514 -8.10 -4.49 22.80
C ASN A 514 -9.02 -4.97 21.67
N ALA A 515 -9.48 -6.23 21.74
CA ALA A 515 -10.48 -6.77 20.82
C ALA A 515 -11.70 -7.29 21.59
N ALA A 516 -12.90 -6.97 21.10
CA ALA A 516 -14.11 -7.64 21.57
C ALA A 516 -14.30 -9.05 20.95
N GLY A 517 -13.55 -9.38 19.90
CA GLY A 517 -13.36 -10.73 19.37
C GLY A 517 -12.01 -11.34 19.75
N ASN A 518 -11.41 -12.06 18.81
CA ASN A 518 -10.08 -12.68 18.96
C ASN A 518 -8.95 -11.69 18.65
N ILE A 519 -7.75 -11.96 19.18
CA ILE A 519 -6.50 -11.34 18.74
C ILE A 519 -5.60 -12.45 18.22
N ASP A 520 -5.23 -12.38 16.94
CA ASP A 520 -4.28 -13.30 16.30
C ASP A 520 -3.01 -12.55 15.91
N ALA A 521 -1.90 -12.83 16.59
CA ALA A 521 -0.58 -12.30 16.29
C ALA A 521 0.30 -13.40 15.69
N THR A 522 0.50 -13.39 14.37
CA THR A 522 1.23 -14.41 13.61
C THR A 522 2.49 -13.82 12.96
N GLY A 523 3.67 -14.21 13.45
CA GLY A 523 4.93 -13.64 13.00
C GLY A 523 5.09 -12.13 13.29
N ALA A 524 4.36 -11.58 14.27
CA ALA A 524 4.31 -10.15 14.58
C ALA A 524 5.45 -9.71 15.51
N GLN A 525 5.88 -8.45 15.41
CA GLN A 525 6.88 -7.85 16.29
C GLN A 525 6.24 -6.71 17.10
N ILE A 526 6.07 -6.87 18.41
CA ILE A 526 5.37 -5.92 19.28
C ILE A 526 6.32 -5.47 20.39
N ASN A 527 6.59 -4.17 20.49
CA ASN A 527 7.53 -3.62 21.46
C ASN A 527 6.93 -2.40 22.17
N ALA A 528 6.92 -2.43 23.51
CA ALA A 528 6.49 -1.32 24.35
C ALA A 528 7.64 -0.83 25.24
N GLY A 529 7.85 0.49 25.27
CA GLY A 529 8.85 1.15 26.11
C GLY A 529 8.45 1.30 27.58
N ALA A 530 7.18 1.07 27.89
CA ALA A 530 6.64 0.99 29.25
C ALA A 530 5.68 -0.22 29.36
N ASP A 531 4.59 -0.08 30.10
CA ASP A 531 3.60 -1.14 30.31
C ASP A 531 2.84 -1.48 29.02
N SER A 532 2.45 -2.74 28.88
CA SER A 532 1.61 -3.16 27.76
C SER A 532 0.47 -4.08 28.17
N GLN A 533 -0.64 -3.95 27.46
CA GLN A 533 -1.83 -4.78 27.61
C GLN A 533 -2.28 -5.28 26.24
N ILE A 534 -2.52 -6.59 26.15
CA ILE A 534 -3.12 -7.25 24.99
C ILE A 534 -4.31 -8.05 25.50
N ALA A 535 -5.52 -7.58 25.22
CA ALA A 535 -6.75 -8.12 25.77
C ALA A 535 -7.77 -8.47 24.69
N ALA A 536 -8.15 -9.74 24.63
CA ALA A 536 -9.20 -10.27 23.79
C ALA A 536 -10.36 -10.77 24.66
N LYS A 537 -11.60 -10.36 24.35
CA LYS A 537 -12.79 -11.03 24.91
C LYS A 537 -13.02 -12.41 24.30
N GLY A 538 -12.43 -12.68 23.13
CA GLY A 538 -12.32 -14.01 22.55
C GLY A 538 -11.05 -14.72 23.03
N THR A 539 -10.36 -15.31 22.07
CA THR A 539 -9.06 -15.97 22.28
C THR A 539 -7.90 -15.02 21.93
N LEU A 540 -6.79 -15.17 22.64
CA LEU A 540 -5.52 -14.51 22.32
C LEU A 540 -4.53 -15.56 21.81
N ASN A 541 -4.23 -15.52 20.50
CA ASN A 541 -3.30 -16.41 19.85
C ASN A 541 -2.03 -15.65 19.45
N ILE A 542 -0.88 -16.10 19.94
CA ILE A 542 0.45 -15.57 19.61
C ILE A 542 1.23 -16.71 18.97
N ALA A 543 1.28 -16.74 17.65
CA ALA A 543 1.79 -17.87 16.88
C ALA A 543 2.88 -17.46 15.89
N THR A 544 3.57 -18.47 15.35
CA THR A 544 4.50 -18.29 14.25
C THR A 544 3.78 -18.16 12.91
N GLN A 545 4.50 -17.69 11.89
CA GLN A 545 4.08 -17.76 10.50
C GLN A 545 5.14 -18.51 9.69
N ALA A 546 4.72 -19.56 8.97
CA ALA A 546 5.63 -20.38 8.18
C ALA A 546 6.01 -19.69 6.86
N ILE A 547 7.29 -19.82 6.48
CA ILE A 547 7.84 -19.47 5.16
C ILE A 547 8.44 -20.72 4.53
N ALA A 548 8.37 -20.80 3.20
CA ALA A 548 8.86 -21.95 2.44
C ALA A 548 10.11 -21.62 1.62
N ASN A 549 11.13 -22.48 1.72
CA ASN A 549 12.31 -22.42 0.86
C ASN A 549 12.44 -23.74 0.10
N SER A 550 12.76 -23.66 -1.19
CA SER A 550 13.02 -24.84 -2.00
C SER A 550 14.22 -24.64 -2.92
N SER A 551 14.92 -25.74 -3.19
CA SER A 551 15.99 -25.78 -4.17
C SER A 551 16.00 -27.14 -4.86
N GLN A 552 16.15 -27.13 -6.19
CA GLN A 552 16.27 -28.32 -7.01
C GLN A 552 17.48 -28.18 -7.93
N THR A 553 18.22 -29.25 -8.11
CA THR A 553 19.39 -29.33 -8.99
C THR A 553 19.29 -30.61 -9.79
N GLN A 554 19.00 -30.48 -11.08
CA GLN A 554 19.03 -31.57 -12.05
C GLN A 554 20.19 -31.34 -13.02
N ASN A 555 21.06 -32.33 -13.17
CA ASN A 555 22.12 -32.30 -14.17
C ASN A 555 22.40 -33.71 -14.66
N GLN A 556 22.29 -33.90 -15.96
CA GLN A 556 22.63 -35.12 -16.66
C GLN A 556 23.73 -34.78 -17.65
N GLN A 557 24.82 -35.55 -17.65
CA GLN A 557 25.94 -35.32 -18.56
C GLN A 557 26.64 -36.62 -18.93
N LYS A 558 27.13 -36.68 -20.16
CA LYS A 558 27.96 -37.76 -20.72
C LYS A 558 29.18 -37.14 -21.40
N TYR A 559 30.31 -37.82 -21.31
CA TYR A 559 31.57 -37.40 -21.91
C TYR A 559 31.89 -38.29 -23.12
N TRP A 560 32.38 -37.72 -24.22
CA TRP A 560 32.76 -38.47 -25.43
C TRP A 560 31.66 -39.45 -25.90
N GLY A 561 30.41 -38.98 -25.97
CA GLY A 561 29.28 -39.84 -26.37
C GLY A 561 28.97 -40.98 -25.40
N GLY A 562 29.46 -40.91 -24.16
CA GLY A 562 29.30 -41.94 -23.12
C GLY A 562 30.52 -42.86 -22.95
N ILE A 563 31.51 -42.79 -23.85
CA ILE A 563 32.74 -43.58 -23.73
C ILE A 563 33.57 -43.09 -22.53
N GLY A 564 33.65 -41.78 -22.29
CA GLY A 564 34.36 -41.20 -21.16
C GLY A 564 33.58 -41.24 -19.84
N GLY A 565 32.40 -41.86 -19.83
CA GLY A 565 31.50 -41.91 -18.69
C GLY A 565 30.46 -40.81 -18.66
N GLY A 566 29.87 -40.59 -17.49
CA GLY A 566 28.78 -39.65 -17.32
C GLY A 566 28.36 -39.49 -15.86
N GLY A 567 27.37 -38.65 -15.63
CA GLY A 567 26.81 -38.44 -14.30
C GLY A 567 25.39 -37.92 -14.38
N GLU A 568 24.60 -38.30 -13.38
CA GLU A 568 23.25 -37.83 -13.15
C GLU A 568 23.16 -37.32 -11.72
N LYS A 569 22.52 -36.16 -11.54
CA LYS A 569 22.26 -35.55 -10.25
C LYS A 569 20.84 -35.01 -10.29
N ASN A 570 20.02 -35.40 -9.32
CA ASN A 570 18.67 -34.91 -9.09
C ASN A 570 18.53 -34.74 -7.58
N ASN A 571 18.92 -33.56 -7.10
CA ASN A 571 18.89 -33.22 -5.69
C ASN A 571 17.80 -32.19 -5.43
N GLY A 572 17.06 -32.37 -4.35
CA GLY A 572 16.01 -31.47 -3.90
C GLY A 572 16.12 -31.16 -2.42
N THR A 573 15.74 -29.96 -2.02
CA THR A 573 15.54 -29.59 -0.62
C THR A 573 14.32 -28.71 -0.52
N ASP A 574 13.42 -29.04 0.40
CA ASP A 574 12.22 -28.26 0.72
C ASP A 574 12.19 -28.01 2.23
N GLN A 575 12.01 -26.75 2.63
CA GLN A 575 12.00 -26.33 4.02
C GLN A 575 10.75 -25.51 4.33
N SER A 576 10.14 -25.77 5.48
CA SER A 576 9.13 -24.94 6.11
C SER A 576 9.70 -24.42 7.42
N ILE A 577 9.88 -23.11 7.53
CA ILE A 577 10.52 -22.44 8.67
C ILE A 577 9.50 -21.50 9.31
N ASN A 578 9.33 -21.62 10.62
CA ASN A 578 8.44 -20.78 11.40
C ASN A 578 9.14 -19.50 11.82
N VAL A 579 8.57 -18.36 11.41
CA VAL A 579 8.96 -17.04 11.89
C VAL A 579 8.11 -16.69 13.11
N ARG A 580 8.76 -16.50 14.26
CA ARG A 580 8.10 -16.23 15.54
C ARG A 580 7.45 -14.87 15.65
N SER A 581 6.35 -14.82 16.40
CA SER A 581 5.92 -13.57 17.03
C SER A 581 6.86 -13.25 18.20
N ASN A 582 7.15 -11.96 18.38
CA ASN A 582 7.98 -11.45 19.47
C ASN A 582 7.28 -10.28 20.15
N ILE A 583 6.95 -10.42 21.42
CA ILE A 583 6.28 -9.41 22.23
C ILE A 583 7.20 -9.03 23.38
N ASN A 584 7.62 -7.76 23.43
CA ASN A 584 8.50 -7.24 24.48
C ASN A 584 7.87 -6.03 25.17
N SER A 585 7.80 -6.10 26.50
CA SER A 585 7.41 -4.99 27.36
C SER A 585 8.58 -4.58 28.26
N ALA A 586 8.99 -3.32 28.21
CA ALA A 586 9.97 -2.78 29.16
C ALA A 586 9.35 -2.48 30.54
N GLY A 587 8.02 -2.43 30.63
CA GLY A 587 7.26 -2.37 31.86
C GLY A 587 6.63 -3.72 32.22
N LYS A 588 5.42 -3.65 32.78
CA LYS A 588 4.54 -4.79 33.01
C LYS A 588 3.89 -5.24 31.70
N LEU A 589 3.54 -6.52 31.62
CA LEU A 589 2.78 -7.08 30.50
C LEU A 589 1.54 -7.80 30.99
N SER A 590 0.38 -7.42 30.46
CA SER A 590 -0.88 -8.12 30.68
C SER A 590 -1.35 -8.77 29.37
N LEU A 591 -1.52 -10.10 29.40
CA LEU A 591 -2.09 -10.91 28.33
C LEU A 591 -3.43 -11.45 28.82
N ILE A 592 -4.51 -11.03 28.19
CA ILE A 592 -5.86 -11.42 28.58
C ILE A 592 -6.54 -12.03 27.37
N GLY A 593 -7.03 -13.26 27.51
CA GLY A 593 -7.88 -13.92 26.51
C GLY A 593 -8.99 -14.62 27.25
N GLU A 594 -10.19 -14.03 27.30
CA GLU A 594 -11.27 -14.56 28.14
C GLU A 594 -11.58 -16.03 27.78
N GLN A 595 -11.67 -16.36 26.49
CA GLN A 595 -11.92 -17.72 26.00
C GLN A 595 -10.67 -18.58 25.86
N GLY A 596 -9.48 -18.03 26.14
CA GLY A 596 -8.22 -18.79 26.15
C GLY A 596 -7.02 -18.00 25.64
N ILE A 597 -5.83 -18.46 26.01
CA ILE A 597 -4.55 -17.94 25.52
C ILE A 597 -3.75 -19.09 24.90
N ARG A 598 -3.21 -18.87 23.70
CA ARG A 598 -2.28 -19.80 23.05
C ARG A 598 -1.00 -19.08 22.63
N VAL A 599 0.16 -19.58 23.05
CA VAL A 599 1.48 -19.13 22.59
C VAL A 599 2.16 -20.29 21.87
N ASN A 600 2.33 -20.19 20.56
CA ASN A 600 2.90 -21.23 19.71
C ASN A 600 4.21 -20.78 19.03
N GLY A 601 5.30 -21.49 19.31
CA GLY A 601 6.66 -21.19 18.85
C GLY A 601 7.15 -19.75 19.00
N SER A 602 6.54 -18.97 19.90
CA SER A 602 6.67 -17.51 19.94
C SER A 602 7.29 -17.01 21.25
N THR A 603 7.82 -15.79 21.23
CA THR A 603 8.50 -15.18 22.37
C THR A 603 7.69 -14.03 22.95
N VAL A 604 7.53 -14.03 24.27
CA VAL A 604 6.82 -13.03 25.04
C VAL A 604 7.63 -12.70 26.30
N LYS A 605 8.01 -11.44 26.48
CA LYS A 605 8.91 -10.98 27.53
C LYS A 605 8.44 -9.69 28.20
N ALA A 606 8.59 -9.62 29.51
CA ALA A 606 8.32 -8.40 30.28
C ALA A 606 9.39 -8.14 31.34
N LYS A 607 9.83 -6.89 31.49
CA LYS A 607 10.89 -6.55 32.45
C LYS A 607 10.40 -6.33 33.89
N GLN A 608 9.18 -5.85 34.10
CA GLN A 608 8.68 -5.46 35.43
C GLN A 608 7.52 -6.34 35.93
N GLY A 609 7.31 -7.49 35.30
CA GLY A 609 6.28 -8.45 35.65
C GLY A 609 5.40 -8.80 34.46
N ALA A 610 4.93 -10.04 34.42
CA ALA A 610 3.99 -10.51 33.41
C ALA A 610 2.78 -11.21 34.05
N TYR A 611 1.61 -10.99 33.46
CA TYR A 611 0.35 -11.57 33.88
C TYR A 611 -0.38 -12.12 32.65
N ALA A 612 -0.66 -13.42 32.63
CA ALA A 612 -1.43 -14.09 31.59
C ALA A 612 -2.71 -14.68 32.21
N GLN A 613 -3.89 -14.28 31.71
CA GLN A 613 -5.17 -14.69 32.27
C GLN A 613 -6.17 -15.13 31.22
N ALA A 614 -6.67 -16.36 31.38
CA ALA A 614 -7.87 -16.84 30.71
C ALA A 614 -9.01 -17.01 31.74
N THR A 615 -10.06 -16.20 31.62
CA THR A 615 -11.14 -16.11 32.62
C THR A 615 -12.25 -17.15 32.44
N ALA A 616 -12.40 -17.71 31.24
CA ALA A 616 -13.32 -18.79 30.89
C ALA A 616 -12.61 -19.98 30.20
N GLY A 617 -11.47 -19.76 29.54
CA GLY A 617 -10.72 -20.76 28.79
C GLY A 617 -9.42 -21.28 29.42
N GLY A 618 -8.71 -22.10 28.63
CA GLY A 618 -7.39 -22.67 28.93
C GLY A 618 -6.21 -21.77 28.56
N VAL A 619 -5.02 -22.08 29.07
CA VAL A 619 -3.75 -21.49 28.62
C VAL A 619 -2.86 -22.58 28.02
N ILE A 620 -2.48 -22.44 26.76
CA ILE A 620 -1.61 -23.38 26.05
C ILE A 620 -0.34 -22.67 25.60
N ILE A 621 0.81 -23.21 25.97
CA ILE A 621 2.12 -22.71 25.55
C ILE A 621 2.90 -23.88 24.95
N ASP A 622 2.94 -23.93 23.62
CA ASP A 622 3.50 -25.06 22.89
C ASP A 622 4.51 -24.65 21.81
N SER A 623 5.28 -25.62 21.32
CA SER A 623 6.26 -25.39 20.26
C SER A 623 5.64 -25.40 18.87
N ALA A 624 6.20 -24.60 17.95
CA ALA A 624 5.94 -24.75 16.51
C ALA A 624 6.91 -25.78 15.91
N ARG A 625 6.67 -26.26 14.69
CA ARG A 625 7.49 -27.29 14.04
C ARG A 625 8.07 -26.83 12.71
N ASP A 626 9.39 -26.77 12.63
CA ASP A 626 10.13 -26.56 11.40
C ASP A 626 10.39 -27.91 10.72
N LEU A 627 10.28 -27.96 9.39
CA LEU A 627 10.40 -29.18 8.60
C LEU A 627 11.41 -28.98 7.47
N SER A 628 12.38 -29.88 7.36
CA SER A 628 13.36 -29.90 6.25
C SER A 628 13.35 -31.27 5.60
N LYS A 629 13.01 -31.31 4.31
CA LYS A 629 13.04 -32.51 3.47
C LYS A 629 14.18 -32.40 2.48
N THR A 630 14.97 -33.46 2.34
CA THR A 630 16.06 -33.53 1.37
C THR A 630 15.92 -34.81 0.55
N SER A 631 16.03 -34.68 -0.76
CA SER A 631 16.11 -35.81 -1.69
C SER A 631 17.44 -35.73 -2.43
N VAL A 632 18.16 -36.83 -2.49
CA VAL A 632 19.40 -36.97 -3.26
C VAL A 632 19.21 -38.18 -4.17
N ASP A 633 19.41 -37.98 -5.46
CA ASP A 633 19.50 -39.07 -6.43
C ASP A 633 20.67 -38.75 -7.35
N GLN A 634 21.78 -39.47 -7.15
CA GLN A 634 23.03 -39.23 -7.82
C GLN A 634 23.60 -40.52 -8.39
N ARG A 635 24.23 -40.42 -9.54
CA ARG A 635 24.91 -41.50 -10.22
C ARG A 635 26.17 -40.97 -10.88
N ASN A 636 27.29 -41.64 -10.67
CA ASN A 636 28.52 -41.43 -11.43
C ASN A 636 28.82 -42.66 -12.27
N GLY A 637 29.20 -42.45 -13.52
CA GLY A 637 29.61 -43.47 -14.47
C GLY A 637 31.04 -43.26 -14.95
N THR A 638 31.79 -44.36 -15.08
CA THR A 638 33.16 -44.40 -15.61
C THR A 638 33.16 -44.74 -17.10
N VAL A 639 34.28 -45.21 -17.65
CA VAL A 639 34.41 -45.62 -19.06
C VAL A 639 33.24 -46.51 -19.50
N PHE A 640 32.73 -46.27 -20.71
CA PHE A 640 31.50 -46.87 -21.26
C PHE A 640 30.23 -46.57 -20.44
N ASN A 641 30.26 -45.52 -19.62
CA ASN A 641 29.18 -45.13 -18.72
C ASN A 641 28.74 -46.26 -17.78
N ILE A 642 29.67 -47.15 -17.40
CA ILE A 642 29.44 -48.15 -16.34
C ILE A 642 29.28 -47.41 -15.02
N THR A 643 28.20 -47.68 -14.26
CA THR A 643 27.96 -47.03 -12.96
C THR A 643 29.06 -47.41 -11.97
N SER A 644 29.81 -46.42 -11.50
CA SER A 644 30.84 -46.61 -10.47
C SER A 644 30.34 -46.29 -9.06
N SER A 645 29.39 -45.36 -8.96
CA SER A 645 28.70 -45.08 -7.70
C SER A 645 27.29 -44.56 -7.94
N SER A 646 26.39 -44.87 -7.02
CA SER A 646 25.10 -44.19 -6.91
C SER A 646 24.78 -43.87 -5.46
N ASN A 647 24.02 -42.80 -5.23
CA ASN A 647 23.52 -42.42 -3.93
C ASN A 647 22.09 -41.94 -4.08
N GLN A 648 21.15 -42.71 -3.52
CA GLN A 648 19.74 -42.37 -3.47
C GLN A 648 19.35 -42.23 -2.00
N SER A 649 18.93 -41.06 -1.55
CA SER A 649 18.45 -40.87 -0.19
C SER A 649 17.29 -39.88 -0.11
N LYS A 650 16.40 -40.12 0.85
CA LYS A 650 15.32 -39.22 1.23
C LYS A 650 15.37 -39.04 2.74
N SER A 651 15.48 -37.80 3.19
CA SER A 651 15.52 -37.44 4.60
C SER A 651 14.43 -36.41 4.93
N SER A 652 13.86 -36.51 6.12
CA SER A 652 12.87 -35.58 6.68
C SER A 652 13.22 -35.33 8.14
N VAL A 653 13.50 -34.07 8.47
CA VAL A 653 13.86 -33.61 9.81
C VAL A 653 12.81 -32.63 10.30
N GLU A 654 12.15 -32.95 11.41
CA GLU A 654 11.23 -32.08 12.13
C GLU A 654 11.87 -31.59 13.44
N THR A 655 11.94 -30.28 13.62
CA THR A 655 12.49 -29.66 14.84
C THR A 655 11.47 -28.74 15.48
N ASN A 656 11.38 -28.79 16.81
CA ASN A 656 10.49 -27.93 17.57
C ASN A 656 11.14 -26.57 17.81
N GLN A 657 10.42 -25.52 17.45
CA GLN A 657 10.69 -24.15 17.84
C GLN A 657 9.92 -23.87 19.12
N ALA A 658 10.62 -23.87 20.27
CA ALA A 658 10.02 -23.67 21.58
C ALA A 658 9.37 -22.28 21.73
N SER A 659 8.22 -22.22 22.40
CA SER A 659 7.69 -20.94 22.91
C SER A 659 8.47 -20.48 24.13
N ALA A 660 8.51 -19.17 24.35
CA ALA A 660 9.13 -18.54 25.50
C ALA A 660 8.18 -17.50 26.12
N LEU A 661 7.73 -17.71 27.35
CA LEU A 661 6.99 -16.71 28.13
C LEU A 661 7.80 -16.37 29.39
N GLN A 662 8.33 -15.15 29.45
CA GLN A 662 9.36 -14.79 30.44
C GLN A 662 9.09 -13.45 31.12
N SER A 663 9.46 -13.35 32.39
CA SER A 663 9.57 -12.07 33.08
C SER A 663 10.89 -11.93 33.86
N ASP A 664 11.45 -10.72 33.86
CA ASP A 664 12.59 -10.35 34.72
C ASP A 664 12.16 -9.96 36.15
N ALA A 665 10.87 -10.14 36.47
CA ALA A 665 10.30 -10.05 37.81
C ALA A 665 9.35 -11.25 38.02
N ASP A 666 8.12 -11.01 38.48
CA ASP A 666 7.10 -12.05 38.65
C ASP A 666 6.40 -12.43 37.33
N LEU A 667 6.07 -13.72 37.18
CA LEU A 667 5.21 -14.21 36.11
C LEU A 667 4.03 -14.99 36.71
N ASN A 668 2.82 -14.53 36.43
CA ASN A 668 1.58 -15.14 36.89
C ASN A 668 0.77 -15.65 35.69
N ILE A 669 0.44 -16.93 35.67
CA ILE A 669 -0.41 -17.56 34.65
C ILE A 669 -1.64 -18.12 35.35
N VAL A 670 -2.81 -17.62 34.97
CA VAL A 670 -4.10 -17.98 35.55
C VAL A 670 -5.03 -18.51 34.46
N SER A 671 -5.58 -19.70 34.67
CA SER A 671 -6.55 -20.33 33.77
C SER A 671 -7.82 -20.77 34.50
N ALA A 672 -8.97 -20.52 33.88
CA ALA A 672 -10.25 -21.07 34.31
C ALA A 672 -10.47 -22.53 33.88
N GLN A 673 -9.59 -23.08 33.05
CA GLN A 673 -9.53 -24.49 32.66
C GLN A 673 -8.12 -25.01 32.94
N ASP A 674 -7.47 -25.62 31.95
CA ASP A 674 -6.15 -26.23 32.06
C ASP A 674 -5.03 -25.27 31.65
N ILE A 675 -3.84 -25.47 32.24
CA ILE A 675 -2.58 -24.92 31.77
C ILE A 675 -1.76 -26.05 31.13
N ALA A 676 -1.44 -25.94 29.84
CA ALA A 676 -0.59 -26.90 29.12
C ALA A 676 0.70 -26.24 28.63
N ILE A 677 1.86 -26.74 29.04
CA ILE A 677 3.19 -26.27 28.65
C ILE A 677 3.94 -27.40 27.95
N ILE A 678 4.11 -27.31 26.63
CA ILE A 678 4.60 -28.41 25.77
C ILE A 678 5.87 -27.98 25.03
N GLY A 679 7.00 -28.62 25.33
CA GLY A 679 8.31 -28.31 24.72
C GLY A 679 8.69 -26.84 24.75
N SER A 680 8.33 -26.12 25.82
CA SER A 680 8.38 -24.65 25.89
C SER A 680 9.10 -24.14 27.14
N ASN A 681 9.48 -22.86 27.14
CA ASN A 681 10.25 -22.23 28.20
C ASN A 681 9.43 -21.15 28.94
N ILE A 682 9.16 -21.38 30.23
CA ILE A 682 8.45 -20.46 31.11
C ILE A 682 9.42 -20.01 32.20
N LYS A 683 9.62 -18.70 32.33
CA LYS A 683 10.61 -18.15 33.27
C LYS A 683 10.11 -16.93 34.02
N ALA A 684 10.27 -16.93 35.34
CA ALA A 684 10.27 -15.73 36.16
C ALA A 684 11.68 -15.51 36.73
N LYS A 685 12.05 -14.29 37.05
CA LYS A 685 13.24 -14.04 37.88
C LYS A 685 12.91 -14.23 39.36
N ASP A 686 11.74 -13.73 39.76
CA ASP A 686 11.29 -13.73 41.14
C ASP A 686 10.25 -14.84 41.33
N GLN A 687 8.95 -14.56 41.44
CA GLN A 687 7.93 -15.59 41.60
C GLN A 687 7.33 -16.05 40.26
N LEU A 688 7.27 -17.36 40.04
CA LEU A 688 6.45 -17.98 39.00
C LEU A 688 5.20 -18.62 39.64
N SER A 689 4.01 -18.16 39.26
CA SER A 689 2.75 -18.76 39.70
C SER A 689 1.98 -19.34 38.52
N LEU A 690 1.65 -20.63 38.60
CA LEU A 690 0.75 -21.33 37.68
C LEU A 690 -0.52 -21.70 38.45
N ALA A 691 -1.66 -21.13 38.08
CA ALA A 691 -2.94 -21.37 38.73
C ALA A 691 -4.00 -21.80 37.70
N ALA A 692 -4.39 -23.07 37.72
CA ALA A 692 -5.43 -23.64 36.86
C ALA A 692 -6.60 -24.12 37.71
N LYS A 693 -7.85 -23.82 37.31
CA LYS A 693 -9.02 -24.48 37.91
C LYS A 693 -9.14 -25.95 37.49
N GLY A 694 -8.55 -26.32 36.36
CA GLY A 694 -8.39 -27.70 35.90
C GLY A 694 -7.01 -28.24 36.21
N ASN A 695 -6.35 -28.80 35.20
CA ASN A 695 -5.04 -29.44 35.27
C ASN A 695 -3.88 -28.48 34.98
N VAL A 696 -2.69 -28.81 35.49
CA VAL A 696 -1.43 -28.22 35.03
C VAL A 696 -0.56 -29.33 34.42
N ASP A 697 -0.43 -29.32 33.10
CA ASP A 697 0.33 -30.29 32.30
C ASP A 697 1.63 -29.68 31.77
N ILE A 698 2.77 -30.22 32.18
CA ILE A 698 4.10 -29.83 31.69
C ILE A 698 4.72 -31.03 30.98
N SER A 699 4.86 -30.96 29.65
CA SER A 699 5.31 -32.09 28.83
C SER A 699 6.39 -31.72 27.80
N SER A 700 7.15 -32.70 27.33
CA SER A 700 8.12 -32.52 26.24
C SER A 700 7.47 -32.53 24.84
N ALA A 701 8.11 -31.87 23.88
CA ALA A 701 7.79 -31.99 22.45
C ALA A 701 8.82 -32.86 21.72
N ALA A 702 8.39 -33.68 20.75
CA ALA A 702 9.25 -34.59 20.02
C ALA A 702 9.80 -33.98 18.72
N ASN A 703 11.11 -34.00 18.53
CA ASN A 703 11.79 -33.79 17.24
C ASN A 703 11.95 -35.14 16.56
N THR A 704 11.70 -35.22 15.26
CA THR A 704 11.80 -36.47 14.49
C THR A 704 12.80 -36.32 13.36
N GLU A 705 13.56 -37.38 13.10
CA GLU A 705 14.48 -37.48 11.96
C GLU A 705 14.25 -38.84 11.32
N THR A 706 13.88 -38.83 10.05
CA THR A 706 13.75 -40.04 9.24
C THR A 706 14.68 -39.93 8.03
N SER A 707 15.45 -40.96 7.73
CA SER A 707 16.32 -40.99 6.56
C SER A 707 16.38 -42.40 5.98
N LYS A 708 16.07 -42.53 4.70
CA LYS A 708 16.18 -43.79 3.95
C LYS A 708 17.09 -43.57 2.77
N GLY A 709 18.09 -44.43 2.59
CA GLY A 709 18.96 -44.33 1.44
C GLY A 709 19.69 -45.60 1.06
N THR A 710 20.16 -45.64 -0.18
CA THR A 710 20.94 -46.70 -0.79
C THR A 710 22.14 -46.07 -1.47
N GLU A 711 23.34 -46.44 -1.05
CA GLU A 711 24.59 -46.09 -1.70
C GLU A 711 25.17 -47.34 -2.36
N THR A 712 25.55 -47.25 -3.64
CA THR A 712 26.28 -48.31 -4.33
C THR A 712 27.66 -47.81 -4.75
N LYS A 713 28.65 -48.69 -4.68
CA LYS A 713 30.02 -48.44 -5.16
C LYS A 713 30.54 -49.65 -5.92
N LEU A 714 31.21 -49.41 -7.03
CA LEU A 714 31.92 -50.40 -7.82
C LEU A 714 33.41 -50.02 -7.82
N GLU A 715 34.23 -50.82 -7.14
CA GLU A 715 35.66 -50.59 -6.97
C GLU A 715 36.48 -51.67 -7.66
N VAL A 716 37.67 -51.31 -8.11
CA VAL A 716 38.65 -52.24 -8.69
C VAL A 716 39.86 -52.28 -7.76
N ASN A 717 39.96 -53.36 -6.98
CA ASN A 717 40.95 -53.52 -5.93
C ASN A 717 41.95 -54.61 -6.32
N GLY A 718 43.23 -54.38 -6.06
CA GLY A 718 44.26 -55.43 -6.12
C GLY A 718 44.22 -56.26 -4.85
N TYR A 719 44.28 -57.59 -4.97
CA TYR A 719 44.41 -58.47 -3.82
C TYR A 719 45.66 -59.34 -3.96
N ALA A 720 46.31 -59.64 -2.84
CA ALA A 720 47.35 -60.66 -2.72
C ALA A 720 47.03 -61.50 -1.48
N LYS A 721 46.87 -62.81 -1.65
CA LYS A 721 46.54 -63.73 -0.56
C LYS A 721 47.46 -64.93 -0.58
N GLU A 722 48.06 -65.25 0.56
CA GLU A 722 48.79 -66.50 0.77
C GLU A 722 47.81 -67.69 0.70
N GLN A 723 48.11 -68.68 -0.13
CA GLN A 723 47.29 -69.87 -0.37
C GLN A 723 47.81 -71.09 0.42
N SER A 724 49.11 -71.15 0.69
CA SER A 724 49.83 -72.19 1.44
C SER A 724 51.23 -71.64 1.81
N ASP A 725 52.04 -72.39 2.58
CA ASP A 725 53.42 -71.99 2.94
C ASP A 725 54.20 -71.52 1.70
N LYS A 726 54.52 -70.22 1.66
CA LYS A 726 55.27 -69.54 0.58
C LYS A 726 54.60 -69.52 -0.81
N GLN A 727 53.28 -69.74 -0.90
CA GLN A 727 52.52 -69.60 -2.15
C GLN A 727 51.56 -68.42 -2.09
N TYR A 728 51.73 -67.43 -2.96
CA TYR A 728 50.89 -66.23 -3.01
C TYR A 728 50.12 -66.17 -4.32
N ARG A 729 48.82 -65.82 -4.25
CA ARG A 729 48.00 -65.47 -5.41
C ARG A 729 47.70 -63.98 -5.38
N ALA A 730 48.16 -63.26 -6.40
CA ALA A 730 47.78 -61.88 -6.63
C ALA A 730 46.81 -61.77 -7.81
N GLY A 731 45.89 -60.82 -7.77
CA GLY A 731 44.94 -60.59 -8.85
C GLY A 731 44.17 -59.27 -8.69
N VAL A 732 43.34 -58.98 -9.69
CA VAL A 732 42.41 -57.85 -9.66
C VAL A 732 41.02 -58.40 -9.29
N ARG A 733 40.35 -57.72 -8.35
CA ARG A 733 38.98 -58.00 -7.95
C ARG A 733 38.11 -56.77 -8.26
N ILE A 734 36.95 -57.01 -8.83
CA ILE A 734 35.89 -56.02 -8.92
C ILE A 734 34.96 -56.25 -7.73
N GLU A 735 34.72 -55.20 -6.96
CA GLU A 735 33.92 -55.25 -5.75
C GLU A 735 32.73 -54.31 -5.88
N HIS A 736 31.53 -54.86 -5.78
CA HIS A 736 30.29 -54.09 -5.74
C HIS A 736 29.76 -54.09 -4.31
N THR A 737 29.70 -52.90 -3.70
CA THR A 737 29.20 -52.70 -2.34
C THR A 737 27.91 -51.93 -2.39
N GLU A 738 26.87 -52.44 -1.74
CA GLU A 738 25.59 -51.75 -1.52
C GLU A 738 25.42 -51.50 -0.01
N THR A 739 25.24 -50.24 0.37
CA THR A 739 24.97 -49.83 1.75
C THR A 739 23.57 -49.25 1.82
N LYS A 740 22.70 -49.86 2.64
CA LYS A 740 21.36 -49.36 2.92
C LYS A 740 21.34 -48.70 4.28
N THR A 741 20.78 -47.51 4.34
CA THR A 741 20.58 -46.74 5.58
C THR A 741 19.09 -46.56 5.81
N ASP A 742 18.61 -46.94 6.99
CA ASP A 742 17.27 -46.64 7.49
C ASP A 742 17.43 -46.07 8.90
N ILE A 743 17.11 -44.79 9.06
CA ILE A 743 17.22 -44.06 10.32
C ILE A 743 15.83 -43.57 10.68
N GLU A 744 15.36 -43.94 11.87
CA GLU A 744 14.22 -43.33 12.54
C GLU A 744 14.70 -42.91 13.93
N LYS A 745 14.71 -41.62 14.19
CA LYS A 745 15.19 -41.05 15.45
C LYS A 745 14.16 -40.07 16.00
N THR A 746 13.85 -40.21 17.28
CA THR A 746 13.02 -39.27 18.02
C THR A 746 13.82 -38.72 19.20
N THR A 747 13.87 -37.40 19.34
CA THR A 747 14.49 -36.74 20.50
C THR A 747 13.47 -35.82 21.16
N ASN A 748 13.33 -35.92 22.47
CA ASN A 748 12.36 -35.10 23.21
C ASN A 748 13.02 -33.80 23.68
N THR A 749 12.42 -32.68 23.33
CA THR A 749 12.73 -31.35 23.86
C THR A 749 11.83 -31.11 25.06
N GLY A 750 12.40 -31.19 26.26
CA GLY A 750 11.65 -30.97 27.50
C GLY A 750 11.22 -29.52 27.68
N SER A 751 10.06 -29.32 28.31
CA SER A 751 9.69 -27.99 28.82
C SER A 751 10.62 -27.57 29.95
N ALA A 752 10.97 -26.29 29.98
CA ALA A 752 11.77 -25.66 31.03
C ALA A 752 10.90 -24.66 31.79
N VAL A 753 10.69 -24.89 33.08
CA VAL A 753 9.87 -24.05 33.95
C VAL A 753 10.75 -23.61 35.12
N SER A 754 10.97 -22.30 35.29
CA SER A 754 11.91 -21.77 36.27
C SER A 754 11.46 -20.44 36.89
N GLY A 755 11.80 -20.24 38.16
CA GLY A 755 11.52 -19.04 38.95
C GLY A 755 12.42 -19.02 40.18
N GLY A 756 12.59 -17.86 40.82
CA GLY A 756 13.21 -17.77 42.15
C GLY A 756 12.37 -18.50 43.20
N SER A 757 11.05 -18.45 43.06
CA SER A 757 10.10 -19.40 43.67
C SER A 757 9.08 -19.85 42.63
N ILE A 758 8.56 -21.07 42.78
CA ILE A 758 7.56 -21.65 41.86
C ILE A 758 6.37 -22.14 42.69
N SER A 759 5.18 -21.62 42.37
CA SER A 759 3.90 -22.06 42.94
C SER A 759 3.03 -22.66 41.84
N VAL A 760 2.57 -23.90 42.03
CA VAL A 760 1.66 -24.58 41.11
C VAL A 760 0.39 -24.95 41.87
N ASN A 761 -0.74 -24.39 41.43
CA ASN A 761 -2.07 -24.66 41.97
C ASN A 761 -2.96 -25.20 40.85
N ALA A 762 -3.34 -26.47 40.94
CA ALA A 762 -4.28 -27.12 40.05
C ALA A 762 -5.54 -27.49 40.84
N GLY A 763 -6.72 -27.26 40.27
CA GLY A 763 -7.97 -27.73 40.85
C GLY A 763 -8.13 -29.25 40.75
N ASN A 764 -7.47 -29.85 39.75
CA ASN A 764 -7.42 -31.29 39.52
C ASN A 764 -5.95 -31.79 39.65
N ASP A 765 -5.31 -32.21 38.55
CA ASP A 765 -4.01 -32.86 38.58
C ASP A 765 -2.86 -31.93 38.15
N VAL A 766 -1.66 -32.21 38.68
CA VAL A 766 -0.38 -31.68 38.16
C VAL A 766 0.40 -32.84 37.54
N ALA A 767 0.64 -32.79 36.23
CA ALA A 767 1.40 -33.82 35.52
C ALA A 767 2.66 -33.24 34.87
N ILE A 768 3.80 -33.86 35.14
CA ILE A 768 5.12 -33.44 34.64
C ILE A 768 5.77 -34.62 33.93
N LYS A 769 5.95 -34.53 32.60
CA LYS A 769 6.43 -35.64 31.74
C LYS A 769 7.54 -35.17 30.80
N GLY A 770 8.76 -35.68 30.98
CA GLY A 770 9.87 -35.37 30.07
C GLY A 770 10.37 -33.92 30.14
N SER A 771 10.14 -33.20 31.25
CA SER A 771 10.64 -31.83 31.46
C SER A 771 12.06 -31.83 32.04
N ALA A 772 12.76 -30.70 31.93
CA ALA A 772 13.98 -30.46 32.69
C ALA A 772 13.67 -30.38 34.21
N PRO A 773 14.62 -30.69 35.12
CA PRO A 773 14.36 -30.66 36.56
C PRO A 773 13.92 -29.26 37.02
N MET A 774 12.74 -29.18 37.63
CA MET A 774 12.26 -27.99 38.35
C MET A 774 12.88 -27.98 39.75
N LEU A 775 13.53 -26.89 40.14
CA LEU A 775 14.00 -26.69 41.51
C LEU A 775 12.81 -26.19 42.36
N PHE A 776 12.15 -27.12 43.05
CA PHE A 776 11.19 -26.77 44.08
C PHE A 776 11.94 -26.43 45.38
N THR A 777 11.79 -25.22 45.90
CA THR A 777 11.97 -24.97 47.34
C THR A 777 10.64 -25.29 48.02
N LEU A 778 10.62 -26.41 48.75
CA LEU A 778 9.48 -26.85 49.57
C LEU A 778 9.16 -25.86 50.69
#